data_AF-A0A2D5YKL1-F1
#
_entry.id   AF-A0A2D5YKL1-F1
#
_cell.length_a   1.000
_cell.length_b   1.000
_cell.length_c   1.000
_cell.angle_alpha   90.00
_cell.angle_beta   90.00
_cell.angle_gamma   90.00
#
_symmetry.space_group_name_H-M   'P 1'
#
loop_
_entity.id
_entity.type
_entity.pdbx_description
1 polymer ?
#
loop_
_entity_poly.entity_id
_entity_poly.type
_entity_poly.pdbx_seq_one_letter_code
_entity_poly.pdbx_strand_id
1 'polypeptide(L)'
;MQYKEYYSKHIRPDQSCLISLMNLDRDFISGKRNWIYDSKENKYLDLTGSYGANTLGHGNIVRDLAANFLKKNSLSFLQGNRGATAAKLAATFNRFLSEETNQKEWNIQFSNSGAEAVEIALKMSHFSFYKKLERRKVKLQEAYNKARKELEKNKDQKLIDILGHIKEHNNAIFDLPLKMIALEGAFHGKTVETLKLTYNQKLKNNITHDSSVIRIHREDEVKLVRQIEESKMSIQVPIFEDGRLKVNEESYYPISAIIAEPILGEGGVIELSSKFLHALREQATRIDAMFILDEIQSGCFRTGKLCYSHYHGITADIYTFSKGLSAGFSKCGITAIQMKKFPKGFDLIQSSTFAEDELSSYVANKTLKLAKSHFENNIDNISYLNSELRKLQHIYPSYIKEVRGKGLMLAIDFAKDLGIRNYEFKYFFDADMFGYLLSSALLNNESIRIAPTLSNQNSLRVQPSINIQKDEVDYLIKGITNLLNAIKSNDSSYFFSHMFEEEIGPFNNLTEEVKEAITKDMTQTTFFLNHPIETTDVKKIVTAFKYISDEKLEALMHATFHLQKFTPYYATDIIGDNGNKTRIVMLSIPVTSKVLYEKFRSKELSTVVDKVQKAIGFAKEHDGSTVGLGQFTSIITKNGMFLNNMGLNLTTGNSYTAKLAYDAGEIQDYLRINNSKPTIGFVGFGGNIITTMVSLAIKDAKKTILFHRGKENLNNKVLACLHELVHYISGMNCENSRNLREALKRPYETIETLLYNIKDYLVISNSLELLEECDVIYTGTNSTSGLFSIDNLKNGAKIVDLAVPGDFFGPTEKDGKIVRVTKGGIASFPKSYNKDVRINIPSFPLQTNQSFACMAETFSMGLSKIKDNVHIGPISINDIEKINIMANSAGFKISGDKNINSM
;
A
#
# COMPACT_ATOMS: atom_id res chain seq x y z
N MET A 1 -22.37 -24.09 -6.48
CA MET A 1 -22.60 -22.70 -6.05
C MET A 1 -22.40 -22.48 -4.55
N GLN A 2 -22.92 -23.34 -3.67
CA GLN A 2 -22.83 -23.17 -2.21
C GLN A 2 -21.39 -23.08 -1.63
N TYR A 3 -20.42 -23.81 -2.21
CA TYR A 3 -19.03 -23.75 -1.70
C TYR A 3 -18.34 -22.39 -1.93
N LYS A 4 -18.71 -21.64 -2.98
CA LYS A 4 -18.15 -20.29 -3.22
C LYS A 4 -18.60 -19.33 -2.14
N GLU A 5 -19.87 -19.42 -1.75
CA GLU A 5 -20.41 -18.67 -0.61
C GLU A 5 -19.70 -19.07 0.69
N TYR A 6 -19.48 -20.36 0.94
CA TYR A 6 -18.71 -20.81 2.09
C TYR A 6 -17.26 -20.32 2.07
N TYR A 7 -16.62 -20.28 0.91
CA TYR A 7 -15.26 -19.77 0.77
C TYR A 7 -15.19 -18.27 1.12
N SER A 8 -16.11 -17.47 0.57
CA SER A 8 -16.26 -16.05 0.89
C SER A 8 -16.58 -15.84 2.37
N LYS A 9 -17.47 -16.63 2.96
CA LYS A 9 -17.93 -16.41 4.32
C LYS A 9 -16.97 -16.92 5.39
N HIS A 10 -16.32 -18.05 5.16
CA HIS A 10 -15.62 -18.81 6.20
C HIS A 10 -14.11 -18.95 6.00
N ILE A 11 -13.55 -18.61 4.83
CA ILE A 11 -12.14 -18.84 4.52
C ILE A 11 -11.41 -17.54 4.16
N ARG A 12 -11.86 -16.83 3.11
CA ARG A 12 -11.19 -15.62 2.61
C ARG A 12 -12.20 -14.59 2.06
N PRO A 13 -12.89 -13.82 2.92
CA PRO A 13 -13.90 -12.86 2.47
C PRO A 13 -13.39 -11.86 1.44
N ASP A 14 -12.30 -11.15 1.75
CA ASP A 14 -11.79 -10.09 0.87
C ASP A 14 -11.16 -10.66 -0.41
N GLN A 15 -10.39 -11.75 -0.27
CA GLN A 15 -9.73 -12.37 -1.42
C GLN A 15 -10.74 -13.01 -2.37
N SER A 16 -11.80 -13.63 -1.84
CA SER A 16 -12.84 -14.27 -2.66
C SER A 16 -13.55 -13.25 -3.53
N CYS A 17 -13.86 -12.07 -2.97
CA CYS A 17 -14.46 -10.96 -3.72
C CYS A 17 -13.57 -10.55 -4.91
N LEU A 18 -12.27 -10.36 -4.69
CA LEU A 18 -11.33 -9.99 -5.76
C LEU A 18 -11.18 -11.07 -6.83
N ILE A 19 -11.06 -12.34 -6.45
CA ILE A 19 -10.91 -13.46 -7.40
C ILE A 19 -12.19 -13.60 -8.24
N SER A 20 -13.35 -13.49 -7.60
CA SER A 20 -14.65 -13.57 -8.28
C SER A 20 -14.85 -12.40 -9.25
N LEU A 21 -14.52 -11.17 -8.83
CA LEU A 21 -14.62 -9.99 -9.68
C LEU A 21 -13.70 -10.06 -10.91
N MET A 22 -12.51 -10.65 -10.76
CA MET A 22 -11.61 -10.91 -11.88
C MET A 22 -11.96 -12.19 -12.66
N ASN A 23 -13.08 -12.84 -12.35
CA ASN A 23 -13.51 -14.09 -12.96
C ASN A 23 -12.40 -15.15 -13.02
N LEU A 24 -11.66 -15.29 -11.92
CA LEU A 24 -10.56 -16.25 -11.73
C LEU A 24 -10.96 -17.50 -10.93
N ASP A 25 -12.19 -17.55 -10.42
CA ASP A 25 -12.73 -18.58 -9.51
C ASP A 25 -13.38 -19.75 -10.26
N ARG A 26 -12.62 -20.39 -11.15
CA ARG A 26 -13.04 -21.63 -11.84
C ARG A 26 -13.10 -22.82 -10.89
N ASP A 27 -14.08 -23.69 -11.12
CA ASP A 27 -14.31 -24.92 -10.37
C ASP A 27 -13.54 -26.09 -10.99
N PHE A 28 -12.22 -26.10 -10.84
CA PHE A 28 -11.39 -27.16 -11.43
C PHE A 28 -11.55 -28.49 -10.68
N ILE A 29 -12.01 -29.53 -11.38
CA ILE A 29 -12.34 -30.85 -10.79
C ILE A 29 -11.35 -31.95 -11.18
N SER A 30 -10.62 -31.79 -12.29
CA SER A 30 -9.67 -32.79 -12.76
C SER A 30 -8.52 -32.17 -13.56
N GLY A 31 -7.49 -32.97 -13.82
CA GLY A 31 -6.36 -32.54 -14.64
C GLY A 31 -5.44 -33.67 -15.04
N LYS A 32 -4.75 -33.49 -16.17
CA LYS A 32 -3.78 -34.42 -16.74
C LYS A 32 -2.63 -33.63 -17.37
N ARG A 33 -1.39 -33.91 -16.95
CA ARG A 33 -0.19 -33.14 -17.33
C ARG A 33 -0.36 -31.66 -17.01
N ASN A 34 -0.30 -30.78 -18.01
CA ASN A 34 -0.49 -29.34 -17.86
C ASN A 34 -1.93 -28.89 -18.11
N TRP A 35 -2.87 -29.81 -18.38
CA TRP A 35 -4.27 -29.45 -18.61
C TRP A 35 -5.11 -29.69 -17.37
N ILE A 36 -6.00 -28.74 -17.06
CA ILE A 36 -7.02 -28.84 -16.02
C ILE A 36 -8.40 -28.62 -16.63
N TYR A 37 -9.41 -29.22 -15.99
CA TYR A 37 -10.79 -29.20 -16.47
C TYR A 37 -11.71 -28.70 -15.38
N ASP A 38 -12.58 -27.75 -15.72
CA ASP A 38 -13.62 -27.30 -14.80
C ASP A 38 -14.82 -28.26 -14.76
N SER A 39 -15.78 -28.00 -13.87
CA SER A 39 -16.99 -28.81 -13.74
C SER A 39 -17.93 -28.78 -14.95
N LYS A 40 -17.66 -27.93 -15.95
CA LYS A 40 -18.34 -27.88 -17.25
C LYS A 40 -17.49 -28.53 -18.37
N GLU A 41 -16.42 -29.24 -17.99
CA GLU A 41 -15.46 -29.88 -18.90
C GLU A 41 -14.68 -28.91 -19.80
N ASN A 42 -14.69 -27.60 -19.51
CA ASN A 42 -13.83 -26.67 -20.23
C ASN A 42 -12.38 -26.96 -19.88
N LYS A 43 -11.52 -26.96 -20.90
CA LYS A 43 -10.11 -27.34 -20.82
C LYS A 43 -9.23 -26.09 -20.73
N TYR A 44 -8.31 -26.05 -19.76
CA TYR A 44 -7.40 -24.92 -19.52
C TYR A 44 -5.94 -25.36 -19.37
N LEU A 45 -5.02 -24.60 -19.97
CA LEU A 45 -3.58 -24.84 -19.84
C LEU A 45 -3.07 -24.21 -18.53
N ASP A 46 -2.62 -25.04 -17.59
CA ASP A 46 -2.08 -24.63 -16.30
C ASP A 46 -0.57 -24.40 -16.34
N LEU A 47 -0.20 -23.12 -16.34
CA LEU A 47 1.19 -22.67 -16.32
C LEU A 47 1.60 -22.08 -14.98
N THR A 48 0.69 -22.05 -14.00
CA THR A 48 1.07 -21.70 -12.63
C THR A 48 1.80 -22.86 -11.97
N GLY A 49 1.46 -24.11 -12.34
CA GLY A 49 2.09 -25.34 -11.83
C GLY A 49 2.13 -25.44 -10.31
N SER A 50 1.10 -24.90 -9.65
CA SER A 50 1.04 -24.74 -8.19
C SER A 50 2.27 -24.04 -7.61
N TYR A 51 2.71 -22.95 -8.25
CA TYR A 51 3.88 -22.17 -7.85
C TYR A 51 5.17 -23.00 -7.82
N GLY A 52 5.27 -23.99 -8.71
CA GLY A 52 6.39 -24.92 -8.84
C GLY A 52 6.22 -26.24 -8.09
N ALA A 53 5.17 -26.41 -7.27
CA ALA A 53 4.95 -27.63 -6.50
C ALA A 53 4.49 -28.82 -7.36
N ASN A 54 3.78 -28.57 -8.46
CA ASN A 54 3.27 -29.64 -9.33
C ASN A 54 4.30 -30.04 -10.41
N THR A 55 5.46 -30.54 -9.98
CA THR A 55 6.62 -30.74 -10.87
C THR A 55 6.40 -31.77 -11.98
N LEU A 56 5.67 -32.86 -11.69
CA LEU A 56 5.37 -33.91 -12.68
C LEU A 56 4.04 -33.70 -13.43
N GLY A 57 3.28 -32.66 -13.08
CA GLY A 57 1.98 -32.36 -13.67
C GLY A 57 0.82 -33.13 -13.02
N HIS A 58 -0.39 -32.74 -13.40
CA HIS A 58 -1.63 -33.31 -12.89
C HIS A 58 -1.81 -34.77 -13.32
N GLY A 59 -2.42 -35.58 -12.45
CA GLY A 59 -2.69 -37.00 -12.74
C GLY A 59 -1.44 -37.87 -12.94
N ASN A 60 -0.29 -37.49 -12.35
CA ASN A 60 0.95 -38.22 -12.52
C ASN A 60 0.96 -39.59 -11.78
N ILE A 61 1.80 -40.50 -12.26
CA ILE A 61 1.93 -41.89 -11.78
C ILE A 61 2.25 -42.01 -10.28
N VAL A 62 2.83 -40.97 -9.65
CA VAL A 62 3.13 -41.00 -8.21
C VAL A 62 1.86 -41.08 -7.37
N ARG A 63 0.72 -40.58 -7.88
CA ARG A 63 -0.58 -40.73 -7.21
C ARG A 63 -0.99 -42.20 -7.09
N ASP A 64 -0.88 -42.97 -8.16
CA ASP A 64 -1.21 -44.40 -8.17
C ASP A 64 -0.24 -45.19 -7.29
N LEU A 65 1.05 -44.83 -7.33
CA LEU A 65 2.07 -45.41 -6.46
C LEU A 65 1.77 -45.12 -4.98
N ALA A 66 1.31 -43.92 -4.64
CA ALA A 66 0.94 -43.54 -3.28
C ALA A 66 -0.32 -44.26 -2.81
N ALA A 67 -1.35 -44.37 -3.66
CA ALA A 67 -2.56 -45.13 -3.35
C ALA A 67 -2.24 -46.61 -3.10
N ASN A 68 -1.40 -47.22 -3.93
CA ASN A 68 -0.93 -48.59 -3.75
C ASN A 68 -0.07 -48.76 -2.50
N PHE A 69 0.73 -47.75 -2.14
CA PHE A 69 1.50 -47.74 -0.90
C PHE A 69 0.57 -47.75 0.32
N LEU A 70 -0.44 -46.87 0.36
CA LEU A 70 -1.42 -46.80 1.46
C LEU A 70 -2.26 -48.07 1.59
N LYS A 71 -2.64 -48.70 0.48
CA LYS A 71 -3.35 -50.00 0.52
C LYS A 71 -2.51 -51.11 1.16
N LYS A 72 -1.18 -51.03 1.04
CA LYS A 72 -0.24 -52.02 1.58
C LYS A 72 0.29 -51.66 2.97
N ASN A 73 0.30 -50.38 3.32
CA ASN A 73 0.84 -49.86 4.56
C ASN A 73 -0.27 -49.20 5.40
N SER A 74 -0.66 -49.86 6.49
CA SER A 74 -1.71 -49.40 7.41
C SER A 74 -1.18 -48.51 8.54
N LEU A 75 0.13 -48.24 8.59
CA LEU A 75 0.74 -47.45 9.65
C LEU A 75 0.65 -45.95 9.32
N SER A 76 0.24 -45.15 10.32
CA SER A 76 0.15 -43.69 10.20
C SER A 76 1.49 -43.01 10.49
N PHE A 77 1.70 -42.52 11.71
CA PHE A 77 2.93 -41.86 12.14
C PHE A 77 3.67 -42.72 13.17
N LEU A 78 4.99 -42.83 13.02
CA LEU A 78 5.86 -43.72 13.81
C LEU A 78 6.96 -42.90 14.52
N GLN A 79 6.60 -41.81 15.19
CA GLN A 79 7.57 -40.96 15.87
C GLN A 79 8.35 -41.77 16.92
N GLY A 80 9.65 -41.47 17.06
CA GLY A 80 10.56 -42.23 17.94
C GLY A 80 11.04 -43.57 17.36
N ASN A 81 10.70 -43.88 16.10
CA ASN A 81 11.22 -45.04 15.38
C ASN A 81 12.13 -44.64 14.21
N ARG A 82 12.91 -45.59 13.69
CA ARG A 82 13.73 -45.44 12.47
C ARG A 82 12.87 -45.71 11.23
N GLY A 83 12.31 -44.65 10.63
CA GLY A 83 11.45 -44.73 9.44
C GLY A 83 12.18 -45.18 8.16
N ALA A 84 11.68 -46.23 7.51
CA ALA A 84 12.38 -46.86 6.38
C ALA A 84 12.29 -46.02 5.10
N THR A 85 11.17 -45.36 4.84
CA THR A 85 11.00 -44.49 3.66
C THR A 85 11.75 -43.18 3.81
N ALA A 86 11.74 -42.57 4.99
CA ALA A 86 12.54 -41.38 5.31
C ALA A 86 14.03 -41.65 5.10
N ALA A 87 14.56 -42.79 5.58
CA ALA A 87 15.94 -43.20 5.33
C ALA A 87 16.25 -43.38 3.83
N LYS A 88 15.36 -44.01 3.05
CA LYS A 88 15.52 -44.18 1.60
C LYS A 88 15.49 -42.84 0.84
N LEU A 89 14.65 -41.92 1.27
CA LEU A 89 14.59 -40.56 0.74
C LEU A 89 15.90 -39.83 1.06
N ALA A 90 16.34 -39.83 2.32
CA ALA A 90 17.59 -39.19 2.74
C ALA A 90 18.81 -39.73 1.97
N ALA A 91 18.89 -41.05 1.72
CA ALA A 91 19.94 -41.67 0.94
C ALA A 91 19.91 -41.25 -0.54
N THR A 92 18.72 -41.23 -1.15
CA THR A 92 18.55 -40.78 -2.55
C THR A 92 18.90 -39.30 -2.68
N PHE A 93 18.47 -38.49 -1.72
CA PHE A 93 18.72 -37.06 -1.68
C PHE A 93 20.21 -36.76 -1.50
N ASN A 94 20.88 -37.42 -0.55
CA ASN A 94 22.32 -37.33 -0.35
C ASN A 94 23.07 -37.63 -1.64
N ARG A 95 22.76 -38.73 -2.32
CA ARG A 95 23.43 -39.09 -3.57
C ARG A 95 23.32 -37.99 -4.62
N PHE A 96 22.12 -37.48 -4.88
CA PHE A 96 21.92 -36.41 -5.87
C PHE A 96 22.56 -35.09 -5.45
N LEU A 97 22.47 -34.69 -4.18
CA LEU A 97 23.07 -33.45 -3.71
C LEU A 97 24.60 -33.54 -3.72
N SER A 98 25.17 -34.68 -3.34
CA SER A 98 26.61 -34.94 -3.40
C SER A 98 27.15 -34.93 -4.83
N GLU A 99 26.41 -35.50 -5.80
CA GLU A 99 26.72 -35.44 -7.24
C GLU A 99 26.84 -33.97 -7.73
N GLU A 100 26.03 -33.05 -7.22
CA GLU A 100 25.98 -31.66 -7.69
C GLU A 100 26.85 -30.68 -6.90
N THR A 101 27.20 -30.99 -5.64
CA THR A 101 27.94 -30.09 -4.72
C THR A 101 29.38 -30.52 -4.45
N ASN A 102 29.80 -31.69 -4.92
CA ASN A 102 31.10 -32.30 -4.60
C ASN A 102 31.37 -32.46 -3.08
N GLN A 103 30.33 -32.42 -2.23
CA GLN A 103 30.43 -32.77 -0.81
C GLN A 103 30.05 -34.24 -0.61
N LYS A 104 30.71 -34.92 0.33
CA LYS A 104 30.54 -36.37 0.50
C LYS A 104 29.27 -36.74 1.28
N GLU A 105 28.89 -35.96 2.29
CA GLU A 105 27.87 -36.38 3.25
C GLU A 105 27.05 -35.21 3.82
N TRP A 106 25.73 -35.40 3.85
CA TRP A 106 24.73 -34.44 4.31
C TRP A 106 23.82 -35.05 5.38
N ASN A 107 23.57 -34.31 6.45
CA ASN A 107 22.49 -34.62 7.37
C ASN A 107 21.19 -34.02 6.82
N ILE A 108 20.12 -34.83 6.80
CA ILE A 108 18.81 -34.47 6.24
C ILE A 108 17.81 -34.38 7.39
N GLN A 109 17.23 -33.19 7.56
CA GLN A 109 16.15 -32.92 8.52
C GLN A 109 14.85 -32.69 7.75
N PHE A 110 13.77 -33.33 8.18
CA PHE A 110 12.48 -33.23 7.50
C PHE A 110 11.52 -32.26 8.20
N SER A 111 10.58 -31.74 7.41
CA SER A 111 9.52 -30.83 7.84
C SER A 111 8.32 -30.94 6.89
N ASN A 112 7.30 -30.11 7.10
CA ASN A 112 6.04 -30.19 6.35
C ASN A 112 5.95 -29.16 5.22
N SER A 113 6.79 -28.12 5.25
CA SER A 113 6.71 -27.00 4.32
C SER A 113 8.06 -26.34 4.08
N GLY A 114 8.14 -25.50 3.06
CA GLY A 114 9.32 -24.68 2.82
C GLY A 114 9.64 -23.72 3.97
N ALA A 115 8.62 -23.08 4.56
CA ALA A 115 8.84 -22.17 5.69
C ALA A 115 9.43 -22.91 6.90
N GLU A 116 8.93 -24.11 7.21
CA GLU A 116 9.51 -24.94 8.28
C GLU A 116 10.94 -25.39 7.97
N ALA A 117 11.26 -25.72 6.72
CA ALA A 117 12.63 -26.04 6.32
C ALA A 117 13.58 -24.85 6.55
N VAL A 118 13.15 -23.62 6.19
CA VAL A 118 13.92 -22.42 6.52
C VAL A 118 14.04 -22.24 8.03
N GLU A 119 12.97 -22.41 8.81
CA GLU A 119 13.06 -22.31 10.28
C GLU A 119 14.06 -23.30 10.89
N ILE A 120 14.11 -24.54 10.40
CA ILE A 120 15.11 -25.53 10.84
C ILE A 120 16.51 -25.02 10.51
N ALA A 121 16.75 -24.51 9.30
CA ALA A 121 18.04 -23.94 8.92
C ALA A 121 18.47 -22.78 9.83
N LEU A 122 17.54 -21.90 10.21
CA LEU A 122 17.79 -20.79 11.14
C LEU A 122 18.09 -21.30 12.55
N LYS A 123 17.28 -22.24 13.07
CA LYS A 123 17.50 -22.86 14.38
C LYS A 123 18.88 -23.51 14.46
N MET A 124 19.30 -24.23 13.42
CA MET A 124 20.63 -24.83 13.35
C MET A 124 21.74 -23.78 13.33
N SER A 125 21.54 -22.69 12.58
CA SER A 125 22.50 -21.59 12.50
C SER A 125 22.65 -20.88 13.84
N HIS A 126 21.54 -20.60 14.52
CA HIS A 126 21.52 -19.99 15.86
C HIS A 126 22.15 -20.93 16.89
N PHE A 127 21.78 -22.20 16.89
CA PHE A 127 22.31 -23.19 17.82
C PHE A 127 23.83 -23.36 17.64
N SER A 128 24.30 -23.42 16.39
CA SER A 128 25.74 -23.48 16.08
C SER A 128 26.47 -22.22 16.57
N PHE A 129 25.89 -21.04 16.31
CA PHE A 129 26.43 -19.76 16.79
C PHE A 129 26.55 -19.73 18.31
N TYR A 130 25.49 -20.05 19.05
CA TYR A 130 25.52 -20.06 20.52
C TYR A 130 26.48 -21.11 21.09
N LYS A 131 26.59 -22.30 20.48
CA LYS A 131 27.61 -23.28 20.90
C LYS A 131 29.04 -22.77 20.72
N LYS A 132 29.31 -22.03 19.64
CA LYS A 132 30.61 -21.36 19.45
C LYS A 132 30.83 -20.24 20.46
N LEU A 133 29.80 -19.44 20.70
CA LEU A 133 29.84 -18.35 21.68
C LEU A 133 30.12 -18.86 23.10
N GLU A 134 29.45 -19.93 23.54
CA GLU A 134 29.69 -20.54 24.85
C GLU A 134 31.14 -21.03 25.00
N ARG A 135 31.69 -21.69 23.96
CA ARG A 135 33.11 -22.07 23.97
C ARG A 135 34.04 -20.86 24.05
N ARG A 136 33.69 -19.76 23.38
CA ARG A 136 34.46 -18.51 23.43
C ARG A 136 34.38 -17.86 24.81
N LYS A 137 33.18 -17.80 25.43
CA LYS A 137 32.97 -17.31 26.80
C LYS A 137 33.79 -18.09 27.82
N VAL A 138 33.87 -19.42 27.70
CA VAL A 138 34.72 -20.25 28.57
C VAL A 138 36.20 -19.87 28.45
N LYS A 139 36.73 -19.73 27.23
CA LYS A 139 38.13 -19.31 27.00
C LYS A 139 38.41 -17.91 27.53
N LEU A 140 37.49 -16.97 27.32
CA LEU A 140 37.59 -15.62 27.87
C LEU A 140 37.58 -15.65 29.40
N GLN A 141 36.68 -16.44 30.01
CA GLN A 141 36.62 -16.59 31.46
C GLN A 141 37.91 -17.18 32.04
N GLU A 142 38.57 -18.10 31.33
CA GLU A 142 39.90 -18.58 31.69
C GLU A 142 40.94 -17.45 31.63
N ALA A 143 40.95 -16.65 30.56
CA ALA A 143 41.85 -15.51 30.41
C ALA A 143 41.65 -14.47 31.53
N TYR A 144 40.40 -14.11 31.85
CA TYR A 144 40.06 -13.25 32.97
C TYR A 144 40.58 -13.81 34.30
N ASN A 145 40.37 -15.10 34.56
CA ASN A 145 40.80 -15.72 35.82
C ASN A 145 42.32 -15.76 35.95
N LYS A 146 43.05 -16.05 34.86
CA LYS A 146 44.52 -16.01 34.84
C LYS A 146 45.05 -14.61 35.12
N ALA A 147 44.54 -13.61 34.41
CA ALA A 147 44.94 -12.21 34.61
C ALA A 147 44.64 -11.75 36.04
N ARG A 148 43.44 -12.03 36.55
CA ARG A 148 43.02 -11.67 37.91
C ARG A 148 43.96 -12.28 38.97
N LYS A 149 44.31 -13.56 38.84
CA LYS A 149 45.17 -14.25 39.80
C LYS A 149 46.57 -13.62 39.89
N GLU A 150 47.16 -13.20 38.78
CA GLU A 150 48.46 -12.53 38.79
C GLU A 150 48.38 -11.11 39.36
N LEU A 151 47.31 -10.37 39.07
CA LEU A 151 47.08 -9.02 39.62
C LEU A 151 46.83 -9.04 41.13
N GLU A 152 46.10 -10.05 41.64
CA GLU A 152 45.86 -10.23 43.07
C GLU A 152 47.16 -10.53 43.85
N LYS A 153 48.10 -11.30 43.26
CA LYS A 153 49.44 -11.49 43.86
C LYS A 153 50.21 -10.18 44.00
N ASN A 154 50.09 -9.29 43.02
CA ASN A 154 50.76 -8.00 42.98
C ASN A 154 50.01 -6.90 43.75
N LYS A 155 48.83 -7.19 44.32
CA LYS A 155 47.95 -6.27 45.05
C LYS A 155 47.57 -5.00 44.26
N ASP A 156 47.45 -5.10 42.94
CA ASP A 156 47.10 -3.96 42.07
C ASP A 156 45.58 -3.84 41.88
N GLN A 157 44.91 -3.18 42.84
CA GLN A 157 43.46 -3.04 42.84
C GLN A 157 42.94 -2.29 41.60
N LYS A 158 43.68 -1.29 41.11
CA LYS A 158 43.27 -0.49 39.95
C LYS A 158 43.19 -1.33 38.69
N LEU A 159 44.17 -2.22 38.46
CA LEU A 159 44.15 -3.13 37.32
C LEU A 159 43.08 -4.21 37.45
N ILE A 160 42.73 -4.63 38.68
CA ILE A 160 41.62 -5.55 38.93
C ILE A 160 40.28 -4.91 38.55
N ASP A 161 40.07 -3.64 38.88
CA ASP A 161 38.85 -2.90 38.52
C ASP A 161 38.73 -2.75 36.99
N ILE A 162 39.84 -2.42 36.31
CA ILE A 162 39.90 -2.38 34.83
C ILE A 162 39.53 -3.74 34.24
N LEU A 163 40.06 -4.84 34.78
CA LEU A 163 39.72 -6.19 34.33
C LEU A 163 38.22 -6.50 34.51
N GLY A 164 37.60 -5.97 35.56
CA GLY A 164 36.15 -6.01 35.78
C GLY A 164 35.38 -5.32 34.67
N HIS A 165 35.76 -4.08 34.32
CA HIS A 165 35.13 -3.35 33.23
C HIS A 165 35.29 -4.02 31.87
N ILE A 166 36.45 -4.62 31.58
CA ILE A 166 36.67 -5.41 30.35
C ILE A 166 35.68 -6.58 30.28
N LYS A 167 35.40 -7.23 31.42
CA LYS A 167 34.42 -8.32 31.49
C LYS A 167 33.00 -7.84 31.25
N GLU A 168 32.61 -6.73 31.87
CA GLU A 168 31.29 -6.11 31.69
C GLU A 168 31.07 -5.67 30.24
N HIS A 169 32.06 -5.03 29.62
CA HIS A 169 32.05 -4.63 28.21
C HIS A 169 31.78 -5.81 27.27
N ASN A 170 32.53 -6.91 27.43
CA ASN A 170 32.33 -8.10 26.60
C ASN A 170 30.96 -8.76 26.82
N ASN A 171 30.49 -8.82 28.06
CA ASN A 171 29.17 -9.37 28.35
C ASN A 171 28.06 -8.54 27.69
N ALA A 172 28.15 -7.20 27.75
CA ALA A 172 27.21 -6.31 27.08
C ALA A 172 27.18 -6.54 25.55
N ILE A 173 28.33 -6.80 24.92
CA ILE A 173 28.40 -7.17 23.49
C ILE A 173 27.72 -8.52 23.22
N PHE A 174 27.92 -9.51 24.10
CA PHE A 174 27.34 -10.84 23.91
C PHE A 174 25.83 -10.90 24.16
N ASP A 175 25.27 -9.94 24.91
CA ASP A 175 23.83 -9.82 25.18
C ASP A 175 23.06 -9.12 24.05
N LEU A 176 23.76 -8.56 23.06
CA LEU A 176 23.14 -7.96 21.88
C LEU A 176 22.36 -9.01 21.06
N PRO A 177 21.22 -8.61 20.45
CA PRO A 177 20.42 -9.52 19.65
C PRO A 177 21.18 -10.02 18.43
N LEU A 178 21.03 -11.32 18.17
CA LEU A 178 21.61 -12.00 17.02
C LEU A 178 20.96 -11.51 15.72
N LYS A 179 21.80 -11.29 14.70
CA LYS A 179 21.37 -10.83 13.38
C LYS A 179 21.47 -11.93 12.32
N MET A 180 20.70 -11.74 11.25
CA MET A 180 20.73 -12.53 10.02
C MET A 180 20.84 -11.61 8.82
N ILE A 181 21.38 -12.10 7.71
CA ILE A 181 21.43 -11.37 6.44
C ILE A 181 20.46 -12.00 5.45
N ALA A 182 19.58 -11.20 4.85
CA ALA A 182 18.68 -11.62 3.77
C ALA A 182 18.57 -10.55 2.69
N LEU A 183 18.25 -10.97 1.46
CA LEU A 183 18.22 -10.07 0.31
C LEU A 183 16.93 -9.25 0.22
N GLU A 184 17.03 -8.07 -0.39
CA GLU A 184 15.88 -7.34 -0.90
C GLU A 184 15.21 -8.14 -2.03
N GLY A 185 13.87 -8.18 -2.05
CA GLY A 185 13.07 -8.98 -2.97
C GLY A 185 12.85 -10.46 -2.57
N ALA A 186 13.56 -10.98 -1.57
CA ALA A 186 13.51 -12.38 -1.18
C ALA A 186 12.18 -12.81 -0.52
N PHE A 187 11.85 -14.11 -0.61
CA PHE A 187 10.70 -14.75 0.00
C PHE A 187 11.11 -16.09 0.63
N HIS A 188 11.15 -16.14 1.96
CA HIS A 188 11.60 -17.32 2.71
C HIS A 188 10.48 -18.00 3.52
N GLY A 189 9.25 -17.48 3.42
CA GLY A 189 8.08 -18.01 4.12
C GLY A 189 7.24 -16.93 4.79
N LYS A 190 6.19 -17.38 5.48
CA LYS A 190 5.23 -16.51 6.19
C LYS A 190 4.96 -16.97 7.63
N THR A 191 5.76 -17.89 8.16
CA THR A 191 5.78 -18.14 9.62
C THR A 191 6.55 -17.01 10.30
N VAL A 192 6.40 -16.79 11.60
CA VAL A 192 6.85 -15.54 12.25
C VAL A 192 8.32 -15.18 11.96
N GLU A 193 9.26 -16.13 12.12
CA GLU A 193 10.69 -15.86 11.86
C GLU A 193 11.01 -15.79 10.36
N THR A 194 10.42 -16.66 9.53
CA THR A 194 10.67 -16.62 8.08
C THR A 194 10.05 -15.39 7.42
N LEU A 195 8.96 -14.87 7.97
CA LEU A 195 8.31 -13.65 7.56
C LEU A 195 9.23 -12.44 7.77
N LYS A 196 10.03 -12.41 8.85
CA LYS A 196 11.06 -11.38 9.05
C LYS A 196 12.12 -11.39 7.95
N LEU A 197 12.42 -12.55 7.36
CA LEU A 197 13.35 -12.71 6.24
C LEU A 197 12.70 -12.45 4.88
N THR A 198 11.39 -12.61 4.74
CA THR A 198 10.64 -12.20 3.55
C THR A 198 10.63 -10.68 3.40
N TYR A 199 10.98 -10.18 2.20
CA TYR A 199 11.20 -8.74 1.97
C TYR A 199 9.90 -7.94 1.96
N ASN A 200 8.85 -8.45 1.31
CA ASN A 200 7.63 -7.72 1.03
C ASN A 200 6.99 -7.14 2.30
N GLN A 201 7.08 -5.82 2.45
CA GLN A 201 6.65 -5.09 3.65
C GLN A 201 5.14 -5.23 3.90
N LYS A 202 4.32 -5.30 2.83
CA LYS A 202 2.86 -5.46 2.97
C LYS A 202 2.48 -6.74 3.69
N LEU A 203 3.30 -7.79 3.60
CA LEU A 203 3.08 -9.06 4.31
C LEU A 203 3.45 -8.99 5.80
N LYS A 204 4.25 -7.99 6.21
CA LYS A 204 4.77 -7.83 7.57
C LYS A 204 4.01 -6.79 8.38
N ASN A 205 3.39 -5.80 7.72
CA ASN A 205 2.67 -4.69 8.33
C ASN A 205 1.72 -5.17 9.44
N ASN A 206 1.87 -4.59 10.64
CA ASN A 206 1.10 -4.92 11.84
C ASN A 206 1.23 -6.38 12.35
N ILE A 207 2.24 -7.13 11.91
CA ILE A 207 2.49 -8.52 12.33
C ILE A 207 3.88 -8.67 12.96
N THR A 208 4.95 -8.20 12.30
CA THR A 208 6.32 -8.34 12.80
C THR A 208 7.24 -7.25 12.23
N HIS A 209 8.40 -7.07 12.86
CA HIS A 209 9.45 -6.13 12.45
C HIS A 209 10.76 -6.88 12.16
N ASP A 210 11.58 -6.35 11.27
CA ASP A 210 12.80 -6.98 10.77
C ASP A 210 14.09 -6.42 11.39
N SER A 211 14.04 -5.92 12.63
CA SER A 211 15.20 -5.35 13.34
C SER A 211 16.38 -6.31 13.53
N SER A 212 16.14 -7.62 13.47
CA SER A 212 17.17 -8.68 13.51
C SER A 212 17.69 -9.08 12.13
N VAL A 213 17.26 -8.42 11.05
CA VAL A 213 17.62 -8.77 9.67
C VAL A 213 18.33 -7.59 8.99
N ILE A 214 19.57 -7.81 8.60
CA ILE A 214 20.33 -6.90 7.75
C ILE A 214 19.90 -7.15 6.29
N ARG A 215 19.41 -6.10 5.64
CA ARG A 215 18.91 -6.15 4.26
C ARG A 215 19.95 -5.67 3.26
N ILE A 216 20.27 -6.54 2.32
CA ILE A 216 21.25 -6.30 1.25
C ILE A 216 20.51 -6.20 -0.08
N HIS A 217 20.79 -5.15 -0.85
CA HIS A 217 20.31 -5.08 -2.23
C HIS A 217 21.03 -6.14 -3.07
N ARG A 218 20.30 -6.88 -3.91
CA ARG A 218 20.89 -7.88 -4.80
C ARG A 218 21.97 -7.27 -5.69
N GLU A 219 23.00 -8.05 -6.02
CA GLU A 219 24.13 -7.62 -6.87
C GLU A 219 24.97 -6.45 -6.30
N ASP A 220 24.74 -6.01 -5.06
CA ASP A 220 25.50 -4.94 -4.41
C ASP A 220 26.54 -5.49 -3.42
N GLU A 221 27.69 -5.90 -3.96
CA GLU A 221 28.82 -6.45 -3.19
C GLU A 221 29.40 -5.43 -2.20
N VAL A 222 29.42 -4.14 -2.57
CA VAL A 222 29.98 -3.07 -1.74
C VAL A 222 29.12 -2.87 -0.50
N LYS A 223 27.80 -2.77 -0.69
CA LYS A 223 26.86 -2.62 0.42
C LYS A 223 26.83 -3.87 1.30
N LEU A 224 26.95 -5.07 0.72
CA LEU A 224 27.11 -6.32 1.47
C LEU A 224 28.29 -6.25 2.45
N VAL A 225 29.49 -5.94 1.94
CA VAL A 225 30.70 -5.87 2.77
C VAL A 225 30.55 -4.76 3.81
N ARG A 226 30.09 -3.58 3.40
CA ARG A 226 29.92 -2.43 4.28
C ARG A 226 28.97 -2.73 5.45
N GLN A 227 27.79 -3.30 5.19
CA GLN A 227 26.81 -3.57 6.25
C GLN A 227 27.27 -4.68 7.20
N ILE A 228 28.09 -5.63 6.71
CA ILE A 228 28.75 -6.61 7.58
C ILE A 228 29.79 -5.92 8.47
N GLU A 229 30.64 -5.05 7.92
CA GLU A 229 31.62 -4.30 8.72
C GLU A 229 30.97 -3.35 9.72
N GLU A 230 29.84 -2.72 9.38
CA GLU A 230 29.04 -1.91 10.31
C GLU A 230 28.48 -2.73 11.49
N SER A 231 28.36 -4.06 11.33
CA SER A 231 27.93 -4.96 12.42
C SER A 231 29.07 -5.47 13.29
N LYS A 232 30.32 -5.19 12.90
CA LYS A 232 31.52 -5.64 13.61
C LYS A 232 31.59 -5.00 14.99
N MET A 233 31.76 -5.84 16.00
CA MET A 233 32.05 -5.44 17.37
C MET A 233 33.48 -5.83 17.72
N SER A 234 34.05 -5.15 18.72
CA SER A 234 35.37 -5.44 19.24
C SER A 234 35.25 -5.98 20.65
N ILE A 235 35.66 -7.24 20.85
CA ILE A 235 35.75 -7.82 22.19
C ILE A 235 37.18 -7.77 22.69
N GLN A 236 37.32 -7.65 24.00
CA GLN A 236 38.59 -7.44 24.67
C GLN A 236 39.08 -8.70 25.37
N VAL A 237 40.24 -9.20 24.97
CA VAL A 237 40.88 -10.37 25.57
C VAL A 237 42.01 -9.91 26.48
N PRO A 238 41.90 -10.06 27.81
CA PRO A 238 42.98 -9.72 28.72
C PRO A 238 44.10 -10.76 28.65
N ILE A 239 45.34 -10.29 28.56
CA ILE A 239 46.54 -11.11 28.56
C ILE A 239 47.49 -10.54 29.61
N PHE A 240 48.01 -11.40 30.47
CA PHE A 240 49.01 -10.99 31.45
C PHE A 240 50.37 -11.57 31.06
N GLU A 241 51.29 -10.71 30.65
CA GLU A 241 52.64 -11.07 30.19
C GLU A 241 53.65 -10.04 30.71
N ASP A 242 54.84 -10.49 31.10
CA ASP A 242 55.95 -9.63 31.57
C ASP A 242 55.55 -8.65 32.68
N GLY A 243 54.67 -9.08 33.59
CA GLY A 243 54.17 -8.25 34.70
C GLY A 243 53.19 -7.14 34.30
N ARG A 244 52.68 -7.15 33.05
CA ARG A 244 51.74 -6.14 32.55
C ARG A 244 50.44 -6.78 32.03
N LEU A 245 49.33 -6.12 32.31
CA LEU A 245 48.04 -6.42 31.68
C LEU A 245 48.01 -5.78 30.28
N LYS A 246 47.98 -6.60 29.25
CA LYS A 246 47.70 -6.23 27.85
C LYS A 246 46.25 -6.58 27.54
N VAL A 247 45.62 -5.81 26.65
CA VAL A 247 44.28 -6.08 26.15
C VAL A 247 44.37 -6.23 24.64
N ASN A 248 44.04 -7.42 24.13
CA ASN A 248 43.95 -7.66 22.71
C ASN A 248 42.50 -7.47 22.25
N GLU A 249 42.32 -6.73 21.16
CA GLU A 249 41.02 -6.55 20.53
C GLU A 249 40.80 -7.65 19.49
N GLU A 250 39.71 -8.40 19.63
CA GLU A 250 39.29 -9.41 18.65
C GLU A 250 37.96 -9.02 18.02
N SER A 251 37.84 -9.27 16.71
CA SER A 251 36.59 -9.03 16.00
C SER A 251 35.51 -10.02 16.43
N TYR A 252 34.28 -9.52 16.53
CA TYR A 252 33.08 -10.30 16.80
C TYR A 252 31.94 -9.81 15.89
N TYR A 253 31.31 -10.73 15.18
CA TYR A 253 30.15 -10.45 14.34
C TYR A 253 28.94 -11.17 14.93
N PRO A 254 27.91 -10.46 15.42
CA PRO A 254 26.69 -11.06 15.94
C PRO A 254 25.77 -11.48 14.78
N ILE A 255 26.30 -12.21 13.79
CA ILE A 255 25.57 -12.69 12.61
C ILE A 255 25.62 -14.22 12.58
N SER A 256 24.46 -14.86 12.59
CA SER A 256 24.36 -16.32 12.59
C SER A 256 24.29 -16.94 11.21
N ALA A 257 23.66 -16.24 10.26
CA ALA A 257 23.36 -16.77 8.94
C ALA A 257 23.31 -15.68 7.87
N ILE A 258 23.72 -16.06 6.65
CA ILE A 258 23.43 -15.37 5.41
C ILE A 258 22.54 -16.30 4.58
N ILE A 259 21.33 -15.87 4.26
CA ILE A 259 20.36 -16.63 3.47
C ILE A 259 20.05 -15.94 2.15
N ALA A 260 19.99 -16.71 1.06
CA ALA A 260 19.58 -16.24 -0.25
C ALA A 260 18.83 -17.32 -1.04
N GLU A 261 17.87 -16.90 -1.85
CA GLU A 261 17.39 -17.70 -2.98
C GLU A 261 18.36 -17.50 -4.16
N PRO A 262 18.91 -18.56 -4.78
CA PRO A 262 19.72 -18.42 -6.00
C PRO A 262 18.92 -17.84 -7.20
N ILE A 263 17.62 -18.13 -7.25
CA ILE A 263 16.65 -17.44 -8.09
C ILE A 263 15.55 -16.89 -7.17
N LEU A 264 15.43 -15.56 -7.05
CA LEU A 264 14.37 -14.94 -6.25
C LEU A 264 13.03 -15.18 -6.94
N GLY A 265 12.28 -16.16 -6.45
CA GLY A 265 11.11 -16.66 -7.15
C GLY A 265 9.94 -15.70 -7.08
N GLU A 266 9.48 -15.39 -5.87
CA GLU A 266 8.40 -14.42 -5.67
C GLU A 266 8.85 -12.97 -5.92
N GLY A 267 10.16 -12.71 -5.91
CA GLY A 267 10.76 -11.44 -6.32
C GLY A 267 10.66 -11.16 -7.82
N GLY A 268 10.14 -12.10 -8.62
CA GLY A 268 9.94 -11.95 -10.05
C GLY A 268 10.69 -12.97 -10.89
N VAL A 269 11.23 -14.06 -10.32
CA VAL A 269 12.08 -15.04 -11.01
C VAL A 269 13.40 -14.40 -11.48
N ILE A 270 14.10 -13.77 -10.54
CA ILE A 270 15.38 -13.09 -10.80
C ILE A 270 16.52 -14.05 -10.46
N GLU A 271 17.34 -14.40 -11.44
CA GLU A 271 18.58 -15.16 -11.24
C GLU A 271 19.66 -14.25 -10.63
N LEU A 272 20.31 -14.68 -9.54
CA LEU A 272 21.48 -13.98 -9.00
C LEU A 272 22.74 -14.32 -9.81
N SER A 273 23.64 -13.35 -9.92
CA SER A 273 24.90 -13.57 -10.64
C SER A 273 25.83 -14.52 -9.89
N SER A 274 26.66 -15.25 -10.64
CA SER A 274 27.74 -16.07 -10.06
C SER A 274 28.61 -15.24 -9.12
N LYS A 275 28.96 -14.01 -9.52
CA LYS A 275 29.83 -13.12 -8.77
C LYS A 275 29.23 -12.80 -7.40
N PHE A 276 27.96 -12.40 -7.36
CA PHE A 276 27.29 -12.04 -6.12
C PHE A 276 27.08 -13.24 -5.19
N LEU A 277 26.71 -14.40 -5.71
CA LEU A 277 26.59 -15.62 -4.90
C LEU A 277 27.94 -16.04 -4.28
N HIS A 278 29.05 -15.90 -5.02
CA HIS A 278 30.39 -16.14 -4.47
C HIS A 278 30.74 -15.15 -3.36
N ALA A 279 30.41 -13.86 -3.56
CA ALA A 279 30.61 -12.84 -2.53
C ALA A 279 29.85 -13.17 -1.24
N LEU A 280 28.57 -13.58 -1.33
CA LEU A 280 27.80 -14.01 -0.16
C LEU A 280 28.46 -15.19 0.57
N ARG A 281 28.94 -16.20 -0.18
CA ARG A 281 29.67 -17.35 0.39
C ARG A 281 30.96 -16.91 1.07
N GLU A 282 31.78 -16.09 0.40
CA GLU A 282 33.05 -15.60 0.94
C GLU A 282 32.82 -14.83 2.25
N GLN A 283 31.85 -13.91 2.26
CA GLN A 283 31.52 -13.14 3.44
C GLN A 283 31.00 -14.02 4.58
N ALA A 284 30.12 -14.99 4.30
CA ALA A 284 29.66 -15.95 5.31
C ALA A 284 30.83 -16.74 5.92
N THR A 285 31.79 -17.18 5.10
CA THR A 285 33.00 -17.86 5.59
C THR A 285 33.86 -16.94 6.45
N ARG A 286 34.09 -15.69 6.01
CA ARG A 286 34.93 -14.71 6.70
C ARG A 286 34.44 -14.39 8.12
N ILE A 287 33.12 -14.28 8.30
CA ILE A 287 32.51 -13.96 9.60
C ILE A 287 32.06 -15.20 10.38
N ASP A 288 32.35 -16.40 9.88
CA ASP A 288 31.97 -17.69 10.47
C ASP A 288 30.45 -17.89 10.69
N ALA A 289 29.65 -17.29 9.79
CA ALA A 289 28.20 -17.47 9.71
C ALA A 289 27.83 -18.65 8.79
N MET A 290 26.66 -19.25 9.02
CA MET A 290 26.13 -20.28 8.13
C MET A 290 25.65 -19.65 6.82
N PHE A 291 26.07 -20.21 5.68
CA PHE A 291 25.52 -19.83 4.39
C PHE A 291 24.38 -20.77 4.00
N ILE A 292 23.18 -20.21 3.83
CA ILE A 292 21.96 -20.94 3.52
C ILE A 292 21.52 -20.59 2.10
N LEU A 293 21.33 -21.60 1.27
CA LEU A 293 20.67 -21.43 -0.03
C LEU A 293 19.27 -22.01 0.01
N ASP A 294 18.30 -21.12 -0.17
CA ASP A 294 16.88 -21.47 -0.29
C ASP A 294 16.58 -21.90 -1.73
N GLU A 295 16.51 -23.22 -1.93
CA GLU A 295 16.24 -23.87 -3.22
C GLU A 295 14.82 -24.45 -3.26
N ILE A 296 13.91 -23.96 -2.39
CA ILE A 296 12.54 -24.47 -2.27
C ILE A 296 11.79 -24.37 -3.59
N GLN A 297 12.04 -23.33 -4.40
CA GLN A 297 11.37 -23.14 -5.69
C GLN A 297 12.27 -23.46 -6.89
N SER A 298 13.57 -23.11 -6.84
CA SER A 298 14.53 -23.33 -7.94
C SER A 298 15.03 -24.77 -8.05
N GLY A 299 15.00 -25.52 -6.95
CA GLY A 299 15.53 -26.88 -6.87
C GLY A 299 14.56 -27.96 -7.36
N CYS A 300 14.86 -29.21 -6.97
CA CYS A 300 14.05 -30.39 -7.31
C CYS A 300 13.85 -30.57 -8.83
N PHE A 301 14.89 -30.31 -9.62
CA PHE A 301 14.90 -30.41 -11.09
C PHE A 301 14.00 -29.41 -11.82
N ARG A 302 13.45 -28.42 -11.13
CA ARG A 302 12.72 -27.31 -11.78
C ARG A 302 13.58 -26.56 -12.81
N THR A 303 14.84 -26.36 -12.49
CA THR A 303 15.84 -25.68 -13.33
C THR A 303 16.78 -26.68 -14.04
N GLY A 304 16.45 -27.98 -14.01
CA GLY A 304 17.25 -29.07 -14.58
C GLY A 304 18.29 -29.70 -13.66
N LYS A 305 18.45 -29.16 -12.46
CA LYS A 305 19.35 -29.67 -11.41
C LYS A 305 18.60 -29.82 -10.10
N LEU A 306 19.11 -30.64 -9.18
CA LEU A 306 18.57 -30.69 -7.82
C LEU A 306 18.71 -29.33 -7.14
N CYS A 307 19.87 -28.69 -7.28
CA CYS A 307 20.14 -27.33 -6.83
C CYS A 307 20.59 -26.44 -8.00
N TYR A 308 19.96 -25.29 -8.16
CA TYR A 308 20.35 -24.30 -9.18
C TYR A 308 21.78 -23.77 -8.96
N SER A 309 22.21 -23.66 -7.70
CA SER A 309 23.59 -23.28 -7.33
C SER A 309 24.69 -24.14 -7.98
N HIS A 310 24.39 -25.34 -8.45
CA HIS A 310 25.28 -26.17 -9.26
C HIS A 310 25.82 -25.43 -10.49
N TYR A 311 24.98 -24.65 -11.18
CA TYR A 311 25.38 -23.89 -12.37
C TYR A 311 26.43 -22.81 -12.07
N HIS A 312 26.57 -22.43 -10.80
CA HIS A 312 27.52 -21.43 -10.33
C HIS A 312 28.73 -22.05 -9.63
N GLY A 313 28.78 -23.37 -9.45
CA GLY A 313 29.87 -24.04 -8.73
C GLY A 313 29.92 -23.72 -7.23
N ILE A 314 28.78 -23.31 -6.64
CA ILE A 314 28.71 -22.84 -5.25
C ILE A 314 28.08 -23.92 -4.36
N THR A 315 28.69 -24.14 -3.20
CA THR A 315 28.19 -25.04 -2.16
C THR A 315 27.80 -24.27 -0.90
N ALA A 316 26.52 -24.38 -0.51
CA ALA A 316 26.01 -23.84 0.75
C ALA A 316 26.35 -24.72 1.95
N ASP A 317 26.33 -24.14 3.15
CA ASP A 317 26.41 -24.94 4.39
C ASP A 317 25.10 -25.69 4.62
N ILE A 318 23.99 -25.02 4.33
CA ILE A 318 22.63 -25.54 4.46
C ILE A 318 21.87 -25.26 3.16
N TYR A 319 21.11 -26.24 2.69
CA TYR A 319 20.13 -26.09 1.62
C TYR A 319 18.73 -26.38 2.14
N THR A 320 17.72 -25.67 1.64
CA THR A 320 16.30 -25.96 1.93
C THR A 320 15.53 -26.31 0.66
N PHE A 321 14.62 -27.28 0.77
CA PHE A 321 13.81 -27.79 -0.34
C PHE A 321 12.38 -28.08 0.13
N SER A 322 11.39 -27.92 -0.76
CA SER A 322 10.00 -28.32 -0.53
C SER A 322 9.30 -28.42 -1.89
N LYS A 323 8.08 -27.89 -2.04
CA LYS A 323 7.32 -27.74 -3.31
C LYS A 323 7.48 -28.93 -4.26
N GLY A 324 8.44 -28.88 -5.18
CA GLY A 324 8.69 -29.91 -6.20
C GLY A 324 8.93 -31.31 -5.65
N LEU A 325 9.23 -31.47 -4.36
CA LEU A 325 9.29 -32.76 -3.67
C LEU A 325 7.95 -33.50 -3.63
N SER A 326 6.80 -32.82 -3.67
CA SER A 326 5.56 -33.42 -3.17
C SER A 326 4.56 -33.92 -4.23
N ALA A 327 5.00 -34.02 -5.49
CA ALA A 327 4.17 -34.38 -6.65
C ALA A 327 2.86 -33.56 -6.78
N GLY A 328 2.81 -32.38 -6.15
CA GLY A 328 1.64 -31.51 -6.14
C GLY A 328 0.49 -31.95 -5.22
N PHE A 329 0.64 -32.99 -4.39
CA PHE A 329 -0.44 -33.45 -3.49
C PHE A 329 0.00 -33.85 -2.08
N SER A 330 1.25 -34.27 -1.86
CA SER A 330 1.82 -34.51 -0.52
C SER A 330 2.39 -33.21 0.06
N LYS A 331 2.85 -33.22 1.31
CA LYS A 331 3.54 -32.11 1.99
C LYS A 331 4.87 -32.61 2.54
N CYS A 332 5.97 -31.99 2.13
CA CYS A 332 7.31 -32.35 2.60
C CYS A 332 8.24 -31.15 2.44
N GLY A 333 9.08 -30.91 3.44
CA GLY A 333 10.21 -30.00 3.41
C GLY A 333 11.48 -30.73 3.86
N ILE A 334 12.62 -30.35 3.29
CA ILE A 334 13.93 -30.90 3.61
C ILE A 334 14.88 -29.74 3.92
N THR A 335 15.62 -29.87 5.02
CA THR A 335 16.80 -29.06 5.32
C THR A 335 18.02 -29.97 5.29
N ALA A 336 18.94 -29.72 4.37
CA ALA A 336 20.16 -30.50 4.20
C ALA A 336 21.36 -29.66 4.68
N ILE A 337 22.08 -30.13 5.70
CA ILE A 337 23.31 -29.50 6.17
C ILE A 337 24.51 -30.40 5.91
N GLN A 338 25.66 -29.81 5.57
CA GLN A 338 26.90 -30.58 5.46
C GLN A 338 27.18 -31.30 6.79
N MET A 339 27.45 -32.61 6.76
CA MET A 339 27.59 -33.40 7.99
C MET A 339 28.67 -32.83 8.93
N LYS A 340 29.80 -32.36 8.38
CA LYS A 340 30.88 -31.72 9.16
C LYS A 340 30.47 -30.41 9.89
N LYS A 341 29.35 -29.79 9.49
CA LYS A 341 28.79 -28.58 10.10
C LYS A 341 27.54 -28.87 10.95
N PHE A 342 27.07 -30.12 10.99
CA PHE A 342 25.92 -30.49 11.80
C PHE A 342 26.20 -30.26 13.30
N PRO A 343 25.41 -29.42 14.00
CA PRO A 343 25.65 -29.17 15.41
C PRO A 343 25.20 -30.38 16.25
N LYS A 344 26.15 -30.99 16.97
CA LYS A 344 25.89 -32.13 17.85
C LYS A 344 24.76 -31.86 18.84
N GLY A 345 23.79 -32.78 18.91
CA GLY A 345 22.64 -32.73 19.82
C GLY A 345 21.44 -31.93 19.30
N PHE A 346 21.51 -31.36 18.10
CA PHE A 346 20.39 -30.65 17.50
C PHE A 346 19.22 -31.58 17.13
N ASP A 347 19.53 -32.79 16.69
CA ASP A 347 18.58 -33.89 16.43
C ASP A 347 17.77 -34.32 17.65
N LEU A 348 18.23 -34.01 18.87
CA LEU A 348 17.50 -34.32 20.10
C LEU A 348 16.44 -33.28 20.47
N ILE A 349 16.49 -32.09 19.88
CA ILE A 349 15.61 -30.95 20.24
C ILE A 349 14.72 -30.49 19.09
N GLN A 350 15.00 -30.94 17.86
CA GLN A 350 14.23 -30.60 16.68
C GLN A 350 13.28 -31.75 16.33
N SER A 351 11.98 -31.48 16.33
CA SER A 351 10.95 -32.44 15.91
C SER A 351 9.70 -31.73 15.40
N SER A 352 8.85 -32.46 14.69
CA SER A 352 7.52 -32.03 14.27
C SER A 352 6.63 -33.25 14.08
N THR A 353 5.36 -33.17 14.48
CA THR A 353 4.44 -34.32 14.51
C THR A 353 4.29 -35.01 13.15
N PHE A 354 4.22 -34.23 12.06
CA PHE A 354 3.98 -34.75 10.71
C PHE A 354 5.26 -34.87 9.87
N ALA A 355 6.40 -34.42 10.38
CA ALA A 355 7.67 -34.62 9.69
C ALA A 355 8.03 -36.11 9.66
N GLU A 356 8.81 -36.51 8.64
CA GLU A 356 9.33 -37.88 8.49
C GLU A 356 8.25 -38.96 8.28
N ASP A 357 7.02 -38.57 7.94
CA ASP A 357 5.96 -39.54 7.71
C ASP A 357 6.24 -40.45 6.51
N GLU A 358 5.75 -41.69 6.59
CA GLU A 358 6.08 -42.74 5.63
C GLU A 358 5.53 -42.45 4.22
N LEU A 359 4.34 -41.85 4.13
CA LEU A 359 3.69 -41.54 2.86
C LEU A 359 4.42 -40.42 2.13
N SER A 360 4.64 -39.29 2.79
CA SER A 360 5.28 -38.12 2.17
C SER A 360 6.73 -38.41 1.82
N SER A 361 7.44 -39.17 2.65
CA SER A 361 8.81 -39.61 2.35
C SER A 361 8.85 -40.55 1.13
N TYR A 362 7.90 -41.48 1.02
CA TYR A 362 7.76 -42.35 -0.15
C TYR A 362 7.46 -41.54 -1.42
N VAL A 363 6.47 -40.64 -1.37
CA VAL A 363 6.09 -39.77 -2.48
C VAL A 363 7.26 -38.92 -2.94
N ALA A 364 7.96 -38.26 -2.02
CA ALA A 364 9.09 -37.41 -2.36
C ALA A 364 10.25 -38.17 -3.00
N ASN A 365 10.55 -39.38 -2.51
CA ASN A 365 11.58 -40.24 -3.10
C ASN A 365 11.23 -40.66 -4.54
N LYS A 366 9.96 -41.01 -4.79
CA LYS A 366 9.50 -41.35 -6.15
C LYS A 366 9.51 -40.13 -7.07
N THR A 367 9.05 -38.99 -6.57
CA THR A 367 8.99 -37.73 -7.31
C THR A 367 10.37 -37.29 -7.76
N LEU A 368 11.36 -37.26 -6.88
CA LEU A 368 12.73 -36.85 -7.22
C LEU A 368 13.36 -37.72 -8.31
N LYS A 369 13.19 -39.05 -8.21
CA LYS A 369 13.74 -39.98 -9.21
C LYS A 369 13.12 -39.79 -10.58
N LEU A 370 11.81 -39.60 -10.64
CA LEU A 370 11.10 -39.33 -11.90
C LEU A 370 11.40 -37.94 -12.44
N ALA A 371 11.52 -36.92 -11.57
CA ALA A 371 11.79 -35.55 -11.99
C ALA A 371 13.14 -35.45 -12.71
N LYS A 372 14.19 -36.12 -12.20
CA LYS A 372 15.50 -36.19 -12.87
C LYS A 372 15.39 -36.75 -14.29
N SER A 373 14.87 -37.97 -14.44
CA SER A 373 14.80 -38.64 -15.74
C SER A 373 13.82 -37.97 -16.71
N HIS A 374 12.69 -37.46 -16.22
CA HIS A 374 11.73 -36.76 -17.06
C HIS A 374 12.30 -35.44 -17.58
N PHE A 375 13.11 -34.72 -16.79
CA PHE A 375 13.72 -33.48 -17.24
C PHE A 375 14.69 -33.74 -18.39
N GLU A 376 15.55 -34.76 -18.24
CA GLU A 376 16.47 -35.23 -19.28
C GLU A 376 15.70 -35.61 -20.55
N ASN A 377 14.59 -36.36 -20.42
CA ASN A 377 13.79 -36.81 -21.56
C ASN A 377 12.97 -35.70 -22.25
N ASN A 378 12.69 -34.58 -21.58
CA ASN A 378 11.90 -33.48 -22.14
C ASN A 378 12.74 -32.22 -22.42
N ILE A 379 14.08 -32.33 -22.42
CA ILE A 379 14.99 -31.18 -22.55
C ILE A 379 14.72 -30.34 -23.79
N ASP A 380 14.34 -30.96 -24.91
CA ASP A 380 14.05 -30.27 -26.17
C ASP A 380 12.80 -29.40 -26.06
N ASN A 381 11.72 -29.92 -25.47
CA ASN A 381 10.48 -29.15 -25.25
C ASN A 381 10.69 -28.01 -24.26
N ILE A 382 11.49 -28.24 -23.21
CA ILE A 382 11.84 -27.22 -22.21
C ILE A 382 12.66 -26.11 -22.88
N SER A 383 13.66 -26.48 -23.68
CA SER A 383 14.50 -25.53 -24.41
C SER A 383 13.68 -24.76 -25.44
N TYR A 384 12.75 -25.43 -26.12
CA TYR A 384 11.82 -24.81 -27.05
C TYR A 384 10.97 -23.73 -26.35
N LEU A 385 10.33 -24.05 -25.21
CA LEU A 385 9.61 -23.07 -24.38
C LEU A 385 10.45 -21.84 -24.04
N ASN A 386 11.68 -22.05 -23.56
CA ASN A 386 12.59 -20.96 -23.19
C ASN A 386 12.90 -20.07 -24.42
N SER A 387 13.16 -20.69 -25.57
CA SER A 387 13.49 -19.99 -26.80
C SER A 387 12.30 -19.20 -27.37
N GLU A 388 11.09 -19.77 -27.38
CA GLU A 388 9.91 -19.11 -27.94
C GLU A 388 9.47 -17.91 -27.09
N LEU A 389 9.54 -18.02 -25.75
CA LEU A 389 9.26 -16.86 -24.89
C LEU A 389 10.28 -15.73 -25.12
N ARG A 390 11.56 -16.04 -25.30
CA ARG A 390 12.59 -15.03 -25.64
C ARG A 390 12.36 -14.42 -27.03
N LYS A 391 11.93 -15.22 -28.00
CA LYS A 391 11.51 -14.71 -29.33
C LYS A 391 10.34 -13.74 -29.21
N LEU A 392 9.32 -14.05 -28.39
CA LEU A 392 8.21 -13.12 -28.14
C LEU A 392 8.68 -11.78 -27.59
N GLN A 393 9.64 -11.77 -26.65
CA GLN A 393 10.23 -10.53 -26.16
C GLN A 393 10.89 -9.72 -27.30
N HIS A 394 11.63 -10.37 -28.19
CA HIS A 394 12.25 -9.69 -29.33
C HIS A 394 11.22 -9.11 -30.32
N ILE A 395 10.05 -9.75 -30.47
CA ILE A 395 8.97 -9.26 -31.32
C ILE A 395 8.21 -8.10 -30.66
N TYR A 396 8.07 -8.11 -29.33
CA TYR A 396 7.29 -7.13 -28.55
C TYR A 396 8.11 -6.40 -27.47
N PRO A 397 9.26 -5.77 -27.80
CA PRO A 397 10.19 -5.21 -26.79
C PRO A 397 9.62 -4.01 -26.02
N SER A 398 8.62 -3.31 -26.57
CA SER A 398 7.94 -2.20 -25.88
C SER A 398 6.92 -2.64 -24.83
N TYR A 399 6.51 -3.92 -24.85
CA TYR A 399 5.48 -4.46 -23.96
C TYR A 399 6.04 -5.47 -22.97
N ILE A 400 7.01 -6.28 -23.41
CA ILE A 400 7.76 -7.22 -22.58
C ILE A 400 9.12 -6.60 -22.27
N LYS A 401 9.33 -6.25 -21.01
CA LYS A 401 10.63 -5.76 -20.52
C LYS A 401 11.67 -6.87 -20.59
N GLU A 402 11.32 -8.06 -20.11
CA GLU A 402 12.26 -9.17 -19.99
C GLU A 402 11.54 -10.52 -19.85
N VAL A 403 12.10 -11.55 -20.49
CA VAL A 403 11.85 -12.96 -20.18
C VAL A 403 13.07 -13.53 -19.49
N ARG A 404 12.88 -14.04 -18.28
CA ARG A 404 13.97 -14.48 -17.39
C ARG A 404 13.67 -15.80 -16.68
N GLY A 405 14.71 -16.33 -16.04
CA GLY A 405 14.68 -17.62 -15.37
C GLY A 405 15.30 -18.73 -16.22
N LYS A 406 15.27 -19.94 -15.65
CA LYS A 406 15.93 -21.12 -16.22
C LYS A 406 15.03 -22.35 -16.17
N GLY A 407 15.10 -23.17 -17.20
CA GLY A 407 14.37 -24.43 -17.29
C GLY A 407 12.87 -24.16 -17.27
N LEU A 408 12.19 -24.60 -16.21
CA LEU A 408 10.73 -24.44 -16.08
C LEU A 408 10.35 -23.48 -14.94
N MET A 409 11.30 -22.67 -14.46
CA MET A 409 11.04 -21.55 -13.57
C MET A 409 11.32 -20.27 -14.34
N LEU A 410 10.29 -19.77 -15.03
CA LEU A 410 10.37 -18.63 -15.92
C LEU A 410 9.40 -17.53 -15.51
N ALA A 411 9.65 -16.30 -15.96
CA ALA A 411 8.70 -15.20 -15.88
C ALA A 411 8.73 -14.32 -17.12
N ILE A 412 7.58 -13.77 -17.48
CA ILE A 412 7.40 -12.71 -18.46
C ILE A 412 7.16 -11.42 -17.67
N ASP A 413 8.13 -10.51 -17.68
CA ASP A 413 8.03 -9.21 -17.03
C ASP A 413 7.54 -8.16 -18.01
N PHE A 414 6.40 -7.56 -17.70
CA PHE A 414 5.79 -6.53 -18.55
C PHE A 414 6.40 -5.16 -18.27
N ALA A 415 6.44 -4.30 -19.29
CA ALA A 415 6.94 -2.94 -19.18
C ALA A 415 6.10 -2.14 -18.16
N LYS A 416 6.78 -1.43 -17.24
CA LYS A 416 6.11 -0.61 -16.22
C LYS A 416 5.28 0.52 -16.83
N ASP A 417 5.69 1.02 -17.98
CA ASP A 417 5.02 2.14 -18.67
C ASP A 417 3.60 1.79 -19.14
N LEU A 418 3.26 0.48 -19.23
CA LEU A 418 1.88 0.06 -19.46
C LEU A 418 0.94 0.58 -18.38
N GLY A 419 1.43 0.74 -17.15
CA GLY A 419 0.64 1.25 -16.04
C GLY A 419 0.31 2.72 -16.12
N ILE A 420 0.98 3.49 -16.99
CA ILE A 420 0.69 4.91 -17.20
C ILE A 420 0.15 5.18 -18.60
N ARG A 421 -0.27 4.14 -19.33
CA ARG A 421 -0.79 4.26 -20.69
C ARG A 421 -2.23 4.79 -20.71
N ASN A 422 -3.10 4.18 -19.91
CA ASN A 422 -4.53 4.50 -19.80
C ASN A 422 -5.01 4.41 -18.34
N TYR A 423 -6.12 5.09 -18.02
CA TYR A 423 -6.60 5.24 -16.64
C TYR A 423 -7.04 3.90 -16.05
N GLU A 424 -7.54 3.00 -16.90
CA GLU A 424 -7.92 1.65 -16.57
C GLU A 424 -6.73 0.83 -16.06
N PHE A 425 -5.66 0.72 -16.83
CA PHE A 425 -4.45 0.00 -16.41
C PHE A 425 -3.86 0.66 -15.17
N LYS A 426 -3.80 1.99 -15.13
CA LYS A 426 -3.32 2.73 -13.95
C LYS A 426 -4.07 2.30 -12.69
N TYR A 427 -5.39 2.24 -12.74
CA TYR A 427 -6.24 1.78 -11.62
C TYR A 427 -5.82 0.40 -11.07
N PHE A 428 -5.52 -0.57 -11.95
CA PHE A 428 -5.07 -1.90 -11.52
C PHE A 428 -3.60 -1.94 -11.12
N PHE A 429 -2.73 -1.13 -11.71
CA PHE A 429 -1.33 -0.98 -11.28
C PHE A 429 -1.24 -0.41 -9.87
N ASP A 430 -2.09 0.56 -9.53
CA ASP A 430 -2.10 1.18 -8.20
C ASP A 430 -2.59 0.24 -7.12
N ALA A 431 -3.47 -0.69 -7.47
CA ALA A 431 -3.88 -1.78 -6.59
C ALA A 431 -2.88 -2.95 -6.53
N ASP A 432 -1.76 -2.90 -7.27
CA ASP A 432 -0.86 -4.03 -7.52
C ASP A 432 -1.60 -5.28 -8.07
N MET A 433 -2.62 -5.05 -8.91
CA MET A 433 -3.50 -6.05 -9.51
C MET A 433 -3.28 -6.22 -11.02
N PHE A 434 -2.37 -5.47 -11.65
CA PHE A 434 -2.19 -5.53 -13.10
C PHE A 434 -1.88 -6.95 -13.63
N GLY A 435 -0.95 -7.68 -13.01
CA GLY A 435 -0.69 -9.06 -13.40
C GLY A 435 -1.88 -9.99 -13.20
N TYR A 436 -2.76 -9.72 -12.22
CA TYR A 436 -4.03 -10.46 -12.09
C TYR A 436 -5.02 -10.09 -13.19
N LEU A 437 -5.08 -8.84 -13.63
CA LEU A 437 -5.88 -8.42 -14.80
C LEU A 437 -5.42 -9.15 -16.06
N LEU A 438 -4.11 -9.23 -16.31
CA LEU A 438 -3.58 -9.98 -17.46
C LEU A 438 -3.87 -11.49 -17.34
N SER A 439 -3.73 -12.04 -16.13
CA SER A 439 -4.04 -13.45 -15.85
C SER A 439 -5.52 -13.76 -16.06
N SER A 440 -6.39 -12.83 -15.68
CA SER A 440 -7.83 -12.89 -15.88
C SER A 440 -8.16 -12.90 -17.36
N ALA A 441 -7.60 -11.99 -18.15
CA ALA A 441 -7.82 -11.95 -19.59
C ALA A 441 -7.32 -13.23 -20.29
N LEU A 442 -6.16 -13.77 -19.91
CA LEU A 442 -5.65 -15.04 -20.44
C LEU A 442 -6.51 -16.25 -20.05
N LEU A 443 -7.01 -16.30 -18.82
CA LEU A 443 -7.86 -17.41 -18.39
C LEU A 443 -9.20 -17.43 -19.13
N ASN A 444 -9.79 -16.24 -19.32
CA ASN A 444 -11.15 -16.11 -19.83
C ASN A 444 -11.21 -16.14 -21.37
N ASN A 445 -10.22 -15.58 -22.06
CA ASN A 445 -10.21 -15.52 -23.54
C ASN A 445 -9.37 -16.61 -24.18
N GLU A 446 -8.30 -17.05 -23.51
CA GLU A 446 -7.31 -17.97 -24.09
C GLU A 446 -7.28 -19.33 -23.37
N SER A 447 -8.12 -19.53 -22.35
CA SER A 447 -8.11 -20.71 -21.50
C SER A 447 -6.72 -21.03 -20.91
N ILE A 448 -5.91 -20.01 -20.63
CA ILE A 448 -4.57 -20.15 -20.04
C ILE A 448 -4.59 -19.70 -18.59
N ARG A 449 -4.34 -20.62 -17.67
CA ARG A 449 -4.21 -20.33 -16.25
C ARG A 449 -2.76 -19.99 -15.90
N ILE A 450 -2.51 -18.71 -15.71
CA ILE A 450 -1.24 -18.14 -15.26
C ILE A 450 -1.47 -17.21 -14.06
N ALA A 451 -0.42 -16.84 -13.34
CA ALA A 451 -0.53 -15.95 -12.18
C ALA A 451 0.70 -15.03 -12.05
N PRO A 452 0.55 -13.86 -11.42
CA PRO A 452 1.69 -13.00 -11.12
C PRO A 452 2.61 -13.57 -10.04
N THR A 453 3.79 -12.96 -9.87
CA THR A 453 4.66 -13.19 -8.71
C THR A 453 4.24 -12.36 -7.50
N LEU A 454 4.34 -12.89 -6.27
CA LEU A 454 3.78 -12.23 -5.08
C LEU A 454 4.43 -10.87 -4.77
N SER A 455 5.74 -10.75 -4.99
CA SER A 455 6.50 -9.52 -4.72
C SER A 455 6.79 -8.68 -5.98
N ASN A 456 6.45 -9.19 -7.18
CA ASN A 456 6.44 -8.41 -8.42
C ASN A 456 5.18 -8.72 -9.25
N GLN A 457 4.16 -7.87 -9.07
CA GLN A 457 2.83 -8.05 -9.67
C GLN A 457 2.77 -7.67 -11.16
N ASN A 458 3.88 -7.21 -11.75
CA ASN A 458 3.99 -6.95 -13.19
C ASN A 458 4.57 -8.14 -13.96
N SER A 459 5.02 -9.19 -13.26
CA SER A 459 5.58 -10.38 -13.89
C SER A 459 4.60 -11.55 -13.80
N LEU A 460 4.30 -12.17 -14.93
CA LEU A 460 3.57 -13.43 -14.98
C LEU A 460 4.55 -14.61 -14.92
N ARG A 461 4.33 -15.54 -14.00
CA ARG A 461 5.18 -16.73 -13.87
C ARG A 461 4.78 -17.78 -14.90
N VAL A 462 5.75 -18.40 -15.56
CA VAL A 462 5.55 -19.57 -16.43
C VAL A 462 6.27 -20.74 -15.78
N GLN A 463 5.50 -21.59 -15.09
CA GLN A 463 6.01 -22.71 -14.30
C GLN A 463 5.25 -24.03 -14.58
N PRO A 464 5.17 -24.50 -15.83
CA PRO A 464 4.48 -25.76 -16.17
C PRO A 464 5.18 -26.97 -15.56
N SER A 465 4.60 -28.17 -15.71
CA SER A 465 5.28 -29.41 -15.34
C SER A 465 6.46 -29.75 -16.27
N ILE A 466 7.32 -30.66 -15.81
CA ILE A 466 8.45 -31.19 -16.61
C ILE A 466 7.99 -31.87 -17.90
N ASN A 467 6.75 -32.36 -17.92
CA ASN A 467 6.19 -33.07 -19.07
C ASN A 467 5.54 -32.14 -20.10
N ILE A 468 5.95 -30.86 -20.15
CA ILE A 468 5.47 -29.89 -21.15
C ILE A 468 5.71 -30.41 -22.57
N GLN A 469 4.71 -30.26 -23.42
CA GLN A 469 4.74 -30.68 -24.82
C GLN A 469 4.82 -29.47 -25.75
N LYS A 470 5.34 -29.69 -26.97
CA LYS A 470 5.52 -28.62 -27.96
C LYS A 470 4.21 -27.91 -28.32
N ASP A 471 3.12 -28.65 -28.49
CA ASP A 471 1.79 -28.10 -28.76
C ASP A 471 1.26 -27.23 -27.61
N GLU A 472 1.56 -27.59 -26.36
CA GLU A 472 1.24 -26.79 -25.18
C GLU A 472 2.04 -25.48 -25.16
N VAL A 473 3.31 -25.51 -25.60
CA VAL A 473 4.13 -24.30 -25.78
C VAL A 473 3.55 -23.42 -26.87
N ASP A 474 3.23 -23.97 -28.04
CA ASP A 474 2.66 -23.20 -29.16
C ASP A 474 1.33 -22.54 -28.77
N TYR A 475 0.50 -23.24 -27.98
CA TYR A 475 -0.75 -22.71 -27.42
C TYR A 475 -0.51 -21.52 -26.49
N LEU A 476 0.47 -21.62 -25.58
CA LEU A 476 0.88 -20.51 -24.72
C LEU A 476 1.33 -19.29 -25.55
N ILE A 477 2.23 -19.51 -26.52
CA ILE A 477 2.81 -18.43 -27.33
C ILE A 477 1.71 -17.70 -28.09
N LYS A 478 0.73 -18.42 -28.64
CA LYS A 478 -0.45 -17.83 -29.28
C LYS A 478 -1.26 -16.98 -28.31
N GLY A 479 -1.58 -17.49 -27.11
CA GLY A 479 -2.37 -16.74 -26.14
C GLY A 479 -1.68 -15.45 -25.64
N ILE A 480 -0.36 -15.51 -25.40
CA ILE A 480 0.42 -14.30 -25.05
C ILE A 480 0.46 -13.33 -26.22
N THR A 481 0.59 -13.81 -27.45
CA THR A 481 0.55 -12.98 -28.65
C THR A 481 -0.80 -12.24 -28.77
N ASN A 482 -1.91 -12.92 -28.53
CA ASN A 482 -3.24 -12.29 -28.55
C ASN A 482 -3.38 -11.24 -27.46
N LEU A 483 -2.94 -11.55 -26.22
CA LEU A 483 -2.88 -10.57 -25.13
C LEU A 483 -2.08 -9.32 -25.53
N LEU A 484 -0.89 -9.49 -26.10
CA LEU A 484 -0.04 -8.37 -26.53
C LEU A 484 -0.70 -7.58 -27.66
N ASN A 485 -1.38 -8.25 -28.59
CA ASN A 485 -2.14 -7.59 -29.65
C ASN A 485 -3.32 -6.78 -29.08
N ALA A 486 -4.06 -7.31 -28.09
CA ALA A 486 -5.12 -6.58 -27.39
C ALA A 486 -4.60 -5.35 -26.63
N ILE A 487 -3.43 -5.47 -25.99
CA ILE A 487 -2.72 -4.31 -25.41
C ILE A 487 -2.39 -3.31 -26.51
N LYS A 488 -1.83 -3.76 -27.64
CA LYS A 488 -1.43 -2.88 -28.75
C LYS A 488 -2.63 -2.13 -29.34
N SER A 489 -3.74 -2.81 -29.60
CA SER A 489 -4.96 -2.26 -30.19
C SER A 489 -5.85 -1.48 -29.23
N ASN A 490 -5.51 -1.40 -27.94
CA ASN A 490 -6.36 -0.82 -26.90
C ASN A 490 -7.76 -1.49 -26.88
N ASP A 491 -7.80 -2.82 -26.94
CA ASP A 491 -9.04 -3.59 -26.85
C ASP A 491 -9.47 -3.74 -25.39
N SER A 492 -10.31 -2.82 -24.90
CA SER A 492 -10.84 -2.83 -23.53
C SER A 492 -11.75 -4.03 -23.26
N SER A 493 -12.49 -4.51 -24.27
CA SER A 493 -13.39 -5.66 -24.15
C SER A 493 -12.62 -6.93 -23.81
N TYR A 494 -11.43 -7.14 -24.39
CA TYR A 494 -10.57 -8.27 -24.06
C TYR A 494 -10.21 -8.34 -22.56
N PHE A 495 -10.11 -7.19 -21.87
CA PHE A 495 -9.75 -7.15 -20.44
C PHE A 495 -10.93 -7.20 -19.49
N PHE A 496 -12.10 -6.66 -19.88
CA PHE A 496 -13.18 -6.39 -18.93
C PHE A 496 -14.52 -7.06 -19.25
N SER A 497 -14.75 -7.53 -20.47
CA SER A 497 -16.05 -8.11 -20.86
C SER A 497 -16.41 -9.32 -19.99
N HIS A 498 -15.45 -10.19 -19.70
CA HIS A 498 -15.63 -11.36 -18.83
C HIS A 498 -15.70 -11.02 -17.33
N MET A 499 -15.32 -9.80 -16.92
CA MET A 499 -15.40 -9.37 -15.52
C MET A 499 -16.78 -8.82 -15.18
N PHE A 500 -17.41 -8.12 -16.12
CA PHE A 500 -18.67 -7.44 -15.89
C PHE A 500 -19.87 -8.04 -16.63
N GLU A 501 -19.67 -8.81 -17.71
CA GLU A 501 -20.76 -9.33 -18.55
C GLU A 501 -21.70 -8.20 -19.07
N GLU A 502 -21.15 -7.01 -19.27
CA GLU A 502 -21.82 -5.79 -19.74
C GLU A 502 -21.00 -5.17 -20.88
N GLU A 503 -21.60 -4.24 -21.62
CA GLU A 503 -20.87 -3.49 -22.68
C GLU A 503 -19.68 -2.74 -22.08
N ILE A 504 -18.51 -2.88 -22.69
CA ILE A 504 -17.28 -2.22 -22.26
C ILE A 504 -17.02 -1.00 -23.16
N GLY A 505 -16.84 0.17 -22.56
CA GLY A 505 -16.45 1.36 -23.30
C GLY A 505 -15.00 1.31 -23.78
N PRO A 506 -14.53 2.27 -24.60
CA PRO A 506 -13.14 2.30 -25.04
C PRO A 506 -12.19 2.67 -23.89
N PHE A 507 -10.89 2.36 -24.01
CA PHE A 507 -9.87 2.89 -23.12
C PHE A 507 -9.72 4.41 -23.23
N ASN A 508 -9.35 5.06 -22.12
CA ASN A 508 -8.97 6.48 -22.10
C ASN A 508 -7.49 6.64 -21.77
N ASN A 509 -6.71 7.24 -22.68
CA ASN A 509 -5.28 7.46 -22.45
C ASN A 509 -5.05 8.53 -21.38
N LEU A 510 -3.98 8.37 -20.58
CA LEU A 510 -3.52 9.45 -19.69
C LEU A 510 -3.02 10.62 -20.54
N THR A 511 -3.28 11.86 -20.10
CA THR A 511 -2.68 13.04 -20.71
C THR A 511 -1.18 13.10 -20.43
N GLU A 512 -0.44 13.81 -21.28
CA GLU A 512 1.01 13.94 -21.11
C GLU A 512 1.38 14.62 -19.79
N GLU A 513 0.61 15.62 -19.35
CA GLU A 513 0.84 16.30 -18.07
C GLU A 513 0.72 15.35 -16.87
N VAL A 514 -0.23 14.41 -16.93
CA VAL A 514 -0.40 13.39 -15.88
C VAL A 514 0.73 12.39 -15.90
N LYS A 515 1.16 11.93 -17.09
CA LYS A 515 2.34 11.06 -17.22
C LYS A 515 3.59 11.75 -16.70
N GLU A 516 3.80 13.02 -17.01
CA GLU A 516 4.91 13.81 -16.50
C GLU A 516 4.87 13.94 -14.98
N ALA A 517 3.69 14.20 -14.40
CA ALA A 517 3.53 14.24 -12.95
C ALA A 517 3.96 12.90 -12.33
N ILE A 518 3.57 11.78 -12.91
CA ILE A 518 3.91 10.45 -12.39
C ILE A 518 5.41 10.11 -12.53
N THR A 519 6.07 10.58 -13.59
CA THR A 519 7.40 10.10 -14.00
C THR A 519 8.56 11.02 -13.62
N LYS A 520 8.32 12.31 -13.39
CA LYS A 520 9.36 13.31 -13.09
C LYS A 520 9.35 13.70 -11.60
N ASP A 521 10.51 14.10 -11.09
CA ASP A 521 10.63 14.63 -9.72
C ASP A 521 9.74 15.87 -9.53
N MET A 522 8.86 15.79 -8.53
CA MET A 522 7.78 16.74 -8.28
C MET A 522 8.23 17.85 -7.30
N THR A 523 9.31 18.57 -7.58
CA THR A 523 9.79 19.64 -6.67
C THR A 523 8.79 20.80 -6.57
N GLN A 524 8.51 21.29 -5.35
CA GLN A 524 7.58 22.41 -5.08
C GLN A 524 6.15 22.15 -5.57
N THR A 525 5.67 20.93 -5.37
CA THR A 525 4.35 20.49 -5.82
C THR A 525 3.29 20.73 -4.76
N THR A 526 2.17 21.28 -5.20
CA THR A 526 0.96 21.46 -4.43
C THR A 526 -0.03 20.38 -4.79
N PHE A 527 -0.32 19.50 -3.83
CA PHE A 527 -1.28 18.42 -3.99
C PHE A 527 -2.67 18.85 -3.54
N PHE A 528 -3.69 18.44 -4.27
CA PHE A 528 -5.08 18.58 -3.87
C PHE A 528 -5.74 17.20 -3.87
N LEU A 529 -6.16 16.74 -2.70
CA LEU A 529 -6.83 15.45 -2.54
C LEU A 529 -8.29 15.60 -2.94
N ASN A 530 -8.77 14.68 -3.77
CA ASN A 530 -10.17 14.60 -4.16
C ASN A 530 -10.62 13.15 -4.28
N HIS A 531 -11.90 12.96 -4.54
CA HIS A 531 -12.46 11.65 -4.87
C HIS A 531 -13.62 11.83 -5.87
N PRO A 532 -13.96 10.82 -6.68
CA PRO A 532 -15.20 10.86 -7.44
C PRO A 532 -16.37 11.01 -6.45
N ILE A 533 -17.32 11.89 -6.75
CA ILE A 533 -18.45 12.13 -5.83
C ILE A 533 -19.43 10.97 -5.99
N GLU A 534 -19.74 10.63 -7.23
CA GLU A 534 -20.64 9.56 -7.65
C GLU A 534 -19.96 8.63 -8.66
N THR A 535 -20.58 7.49 -8.95
CA THR A 535 -20.11 6.54 -9.97
C THR A 535 -20.08 7.16 -11.38
N THR A 536 -20.92 8.16 -11.65
CA THR A 536 -20.93 8.91 -12.91
C THR A 536 -19.60 9.64 -13.18
N ASP A 537 -18.87 10.07 -12.13
CA ASP A 537 -17.51 10.63 -12.28
C ASP A 537 -16.52 9.56 -12.71
N VAL A 538 -16.59 8.38 -12.07
CA VAL A 538 -15.72 7.24 -12.40
C VAL A 538 -15.89 6.87 -13.87
N LYS A 539 -17.13 6.78 -14.35
CA LYS A 539 -17.50 6.47 -15.74
C LYS A 539 -16.95 7.47 -16.77
N LYS A 540 -16.74 8.74 -16.37
CA LYS A 540 -16.18 9.79 -17.22
C LYS A 540 -14.65 9.75 -17.27
N ILE A 541 -14.00 9.29 -16.19
CA ILE A 541 -12.54 9.19 -16.10
C ILE A 541 -12.05 7.88 -16.72
N VAL A 542 -12.66 6.76 -16.31
CA VAL A 542 -12.36 5.40 -16.72
C VAL A 542 -13.42 4.96 -17.73
N THR A 543 -13.25 5.34 -18.99
CA THR A 543 -14.30 5.21 -20.00
C THR A 543 -14.60 3.76 -20.36
N ALA A 544 -13.69 2.82 -20.08
CA ALA A 544 -14.00 1.40 -20.19
C ALA A 544 -15.21 0.99 -19.32
N PHE A 545 -15.45 1.73 -18.23
CA PHE A 545 -16.53 1.47 -17.30
C PHE A 545 -17.81 2.26 -17.58
N LYS A 546 -17.87 3.00 -18.70
CA LYS A 546 -18.97 3.92 -19.04
C LYS A 546 -20.37 3.30 -18.92
N TYR A 547 -20.53 2.05 -19.36
CA TYR A 547 -21.83 1.36 -19.38
C TYR A 547 -22.02 0.37 -18.23
N ILE A 548 -21.05 0.26 -17.32
CA ILE A 548 -21.12 -0.68 -16.20
C ILE A 548 -22.13 -0.17 -15.16
N SER A 549 -22.97 -1.06 -14.65
CA SER A 549 -23.87 -0.80 -13.52
C SER A 549 -23.14 -0.22 -12.29
N ASP A 550 -23.81 0.69 -11.57
CA ASP A 550 -23.24 1.35 -10.38
C ASP A 550 -22.89 0.34 -9.28
N GLU A 551 -23.72 -0.68 -9.10
CA GLU A 551 -23.51 -1.76 -8.12
C GLU A 551 -22.17 -2.49 -8.33
N LYS A 552 -21.82 -2.83 -9.58
CA LYS A 552 -20.56 -3.52 -9.87
C LYS A 552 -19.34 -2.62 -9.71
N LEU A 553 -19.46 -1.33 -10.05
CA LEU A 553 -18.38 -0.36 -9.81
C LEU A 553 -18.17 -0.13 -8.31
N GLU A 554 -19.24 -0.05 -7.53
CA GLU A 554 -19.15 0.01 -6.06
C GLU A 554 -18.48 -1.26 -5.51
N ALA A 555 -18.89 -2.45 -5.96
CA ALA A 555 -18.25 -3.71 -5.56
C ALA A 555 -16.74 -3.72 -5.88
N LEU A 556 -16.33 -3.24 -7.06
CA LEU A 556 -14.91 -3.08 -7.41
C LEU A 556 -14.18 -2.14 -6.45
N MET A 557 -14.77 -0.98 -6.14
CA MET A 557 -14.20 0.01 -5.22
C MET A 557 -14.10 -0.52 -3.79
N HIS A 558 -15.10 -1.27 -3.32
CA HIS A 558 -15.04 -1.95 -2.02
C HIS A 558 -13.95 -3.02 -1.97
N ALA A 559 -13.89 -3.89 -2.98
CA ALA A 559 -12.93 -4.99 -3.05
C ALA A 559 -11.48 -4.48 -3.10
N THR A 560 -11.24 -3.36 -3.79
CA THR A 560 -9.90 -2.80 -3.97
C THR A 560 -9.55 -1.70 -2.96
N PHE A 561 -10.45 -1.34 -2.03
CA PHE A 561 -10.30 -0.20 -1.13
C PHE A 561 -8.94 -0.17 -0.40
N HIS A 562 -8.52 -1.29 0.19
CA HIS A 562 -7.27 -1.38 0.94
C HIS A 562 -6.02 -1.53 0.05
N LEU A 563 -6.21 -1.87 -1.23
CA LEU A 563 -5.13 -2.11 -2.18
C LEU A 563 -4.74 -0.84 -2.93
N GLN A 564 -5.73 -0.02 -3.28
CA GLN A 564 -5.56 1.17 -4.11
C GLN A 564 -4.51 2.14 -3.53
N LYS A 565 -3.56 2.57 -4.36
CA LYS A 565 -2.65 3.69 -4.10
C LYS A 565 -3.26 5.00 -4.64
N PHE A 566 -2.51 6.08 -4.53
CA PHE A 566 -2.93 7.41 -4.99
C PHE A 566 -2.37 7.71 -6.36
N THR A 567 -3.19 8.41 -7.15
CA THR A 567 -2.87 8.62 -8.57
C THR A 567 -3.14 10.05 -8.99
N PRO A 568 -2.11 10.73 -9.52
CA PRO A 568 -2.33 11.93 -10.30
C PRO A 568 -3.29 11.61 -11.44
N TYR A 569 -4.40 12.33 -11.51
CA TYR A 569 -5.32 12.26 -12.66
C TYR A 569 -5.43 13.59 -13.40
N TYR A 570 -4.87 14.65 -12.81
CA TYR A 570 -4.69 15.96 -13.42
C TYR A 570 -3.42 16.60 -12.85
N ALA A 571 -2.66 17.28 -13.72
CA ALA A 571 -1.53 18.09 -13.31
C ALA A 571 -1.39 19.31 -14.23
N THR A 572 -0.97 20.44 -13.66
CA THR A 572 -0.64 21.65 -14.41
C THR A 572 0.34 22.50 -13.62
N ASP A 573 1.21 23.24 -14.32
CA ASP A 573 1.98 24.30 -13.71
C ASP A 573 1.14 25.57 -13.60
N ILE A 574 1.36 26.36 -12.55
CA ILE A 574 0.80 27.72 -12.41
C ILE A 574 1.86 28.69 -11.89
N ILE A 575 1.72 29.96 -12.25
CA ILE A 575 2.53 31.07 -11.75
C ILE A 575 1.58 32.10 -11.14
N GLY A 576 1.86 32.51 -9.90
CA GLY A 576 1.10 33.56 -9.23
C GLY A 576 1.53 34.96 -9.66
N ASP A 577 0.70 35.97 -9.38
CA ASP A 577 1.03 37.38 -9.59
C ASP A 577 2.26 37.84 -8.78
N ASN A 578 2.63 37.09 -7.72
CA ASN A 578 3.88 37.26 -6.97
C ASN A 578 5.13 36.68 -7.67
N GLY A 579 5.00 36.09 -8.86
CA GLY A 579 6.08 35.49 -9.64
C GLY A 579 6.55 34.12 -9.16
N ASN A 580 5.97 33.58 -8.08
CA ASN A 580 6.29 32.22 -7.63
C ASN A 580 5.60 31.20 -8.55
N LYS A 581 6.18 30.01 -8.65
CA LYS A 581 5.66 28.90 -9.46
C LYS A 581 5.40 27.70 -8.56
N THR A 582 4.32 26.97 -8.83
CA THR A 582 4.08 25.64 -8.25
C THR A 582 3.46 24.73 -9.29
N ARG A 583 3.75 23.43 -9.21
CA ARG A 583 3.02 22.41 -9.95
C ARG A 583 1.83 21.97 -9.12
N ILE A 584 0.63 22.04 -9.68
CA ILE A 584 -0.57 21.50 -9.06
C ILE A 584 -0.73 20.06 -9.52
N VAL A 585 -0.96 19.16 -8.57
CA VAL A 585 -1.32 17.77 -8.82
C VAL A 585 -2.62 17.45 -8.10
N MET A 586 -3.63 17.02 -8.84
CA MET A 586 -4.84 16.49 -8.24
C MET A 586 -4.67 14.99 -8.03
N LEU A 587 -4.78 14.60 -6.76
CA LEU A 587 -4.50 13.24 -6.31
C LEU A 587 -5.80 12.57 -5.89
N SER A 588 -6.25 11.61 -6.69
CA SER A 588 -7.52 10.94 -6.44
C SER A 588 -7.38 9.86 -5.36
N ILE A 589 -8.33 9.85 -4.43
CA ILE A 589 -8.72 8.68 -3.67
C ILE A 589 -9.80 7.97 -4.50
N PRO A 590 -9.51 6.79 -5.09
CA PRO A 590 -10.32 6.22 -6.19
C PRO A 590 -11.56 5.47 -5.68
N VAL A 591 -12.39 6.14 -4.87
CA VAL A 591 -13.63 5.63 -4.28
C VAL A 591 -14.68 6.73 -4.19
N THR A 592 -15.97 6.40 -4.26
CA THR A 592 -17.03 7.42 -4.21
C THR A 592 -17.31 7.93 -2.79
N SER A 593 -18.04 9.05 -2.68
CA SER A 593 -18.49 9.58 -1.38
C SER A 593 -19.27 8.55 -0.58
N LYS A 594 -20.13 7.79 -1.27
CA LYS A 594 -20.96 6.73 -0.67
C LYS A 594 -20.10 5.65 -0.02
N VAL A 595 -19.13 5.10 -0.75
CA VAL A 595 -18.20 4.08 -0.25
C VAL A 595 -17.39 4.59 0.95
N LEU A 596 -16.88 5.83 0.89
CA LEU A 596 -16.18 6.47 2.01
C LEU A 596 -17.07 6.61 3.24
N TYR A 597 -18.32 7.01 3.03
CA TYR A 597 -19.27 7.25 4.11
C TYR A 597 -19.76 5.97 4.79
N GLU A 598 -20.03 4.93 4.01
CA GLU A 598 -20.39 3.61 4.54
C GLU A 598 -19.30 3.06 5.44
N LYS A 599 -18.03 3.14 4.98
CA LYS A 599 -16.87 2.74 5.79
C LYS A 599 -16.65 3.63 7.02
N PHE A 600 -16.88 4.93 6.89
CA PHE A 600 -16.81 5.86 8.02
C PHE A 600 -17.84 5.51 9.10
N ARG A 601 -19.05 5.06 8.71
CA ARG A 601 -20.12 4.66 9.65
C ARG A 601 -19.98 3.24 10.21
N SER A 602 -19.28 2.33 9.52
CA SER A 602 -19.16 0.92 9.89
C SER A 602 -18.15 0.62 11.02
N LYS A 603 -17.75 1.61 11.83
CA LYS A 603 -16.63 1.55 12.80
C LYS A 603 -15.25 1.37 12.15
N GLU A 604 -15.10 1.54 10.84
CA GLU A 604 -13.81 1.53 10.14
C GLU A 604 -13.18 2.95 10.02
N LEU A 605 -13.45 3.83 10.98
CA LEU A 605 -12.94 5.21 10.98
C LEU A 605 -11.42 5.25 10.76
N SER A 606 -10.67 4.42 11.49
CA SER A 606 -9.22 4.35 11.39
C SER A 606 -8.75 4.00 9.97
N THR A 607 -9.46 3.11 9.28
CA THR A 607 -9.14 2.70 7.91
C THR A 607 -9.32 3.85 6.92
N VAL A 608 -10.42 4.60 7.04
CA VAL A 608 -10.72 5.74 6.15
C VAL A 608 -9.72 6.87 6.40
N VAL A 609 -9.41 7.17 7.66
CA VAL A 609 -8.40 8.17 8.03
C VAL A 609 -7.01 7.76 7.54
N ASP A 610 -6.62 6.49 7.74
CA ASP A 610 -5.33 5.95 7.26
C ASP A 610 -5.20 6.06 5.74
N LYS A 611 -6.30 5.86 4.99
CA LYS A 611 -6.32 6.09 3.54
C LYS A 611 -5.98 7.54 3.19
N VAL A 612 -6.55 8.53 3.87
CA VAL A 612 -6.22 9.94 3.63
C VAL A 612 -4.79 10.27 4.10
N GLN A 613 -4.36 9.71 5.24
CA GLN A 613 -3.01 9.88 5.77
C GLN A 613 -1.93 9.35 4.81
N LYS A 614 -2.17 8.21 4.17
CA LYS A 614 -1.26 7.66 3.16
C LYS A 614 -1.17 8.55 1.92
N ALA A 615 -2.20 9.33 1.59
CA ALA A 615 -2.16 10.30 0.50
C ALA A 615 -1.22 11.47 0.83
N ILE A 616 -1.21 11.92 2.08
CA ILE A 616 -0.25 12.91 2.60
C ILE A 616 1.16 12.32 2.59
N GLY A 617 1.33 11.06 3.00
CA GLY A 617 2.60 10.35 2.90
C GLY A 617 3.12 10.29 1.46
N PHE A 618 2.25 9.96 0.50
CA PHE A 618 2.59 9.99 -0.93
C PHE A 618 3.04 11.38 -1.38
N ALA A 619 2.31 12.45 -1.00
CA ALA A 619 2.71 13.82 -1.32
C ALA A 619 4.08 14.17 -0.72
N LYS A 620 4.37 13.70 0.50
CA LYS A 620 5.66 13.92 1.17
C LYS A 620 6.80 13.19 0.48
N GLU A 621 6.58 11.95 0.05
CA GLU A 621 7.57 11.14 -0.68
C GLU A 621 7.92 11.74 -2.05
N HIS A 622 7.05 12.59 -2.60
CA HIS A 622 7.22 13.27 -3.88
C HIS A 622 7.53 14.77 -3.71
N ASP A 623 8.24 15.15 -2.64
CA ASP A 623 8.68 16.53 -2.37
C ASP A 623 7.58 17.61 -2.46
N GLY A 624 6.36 17.23 -2.08
CA GLY A 624 5.25 18.16 -1.94
C GLY A 624 5.56 19.26 -0.93
N SER A 625 4.99 20.45 -1.17
CA SER A 625 5.03 21.56 -0.21
C SER A 625 3.71 21.70 0.54
N THR A 626 2.59 21.43 -0.15
CA THR A 626 1.24 21.70 0.35
C THR A 626 0.28 20.58 -0.05
N VAL A 627 -0.65 20.24 0.84
CA VAL A 627 -1.75 19.32 0.59
C VAL A 627 -3.08 19.99 0.96
N GLY A 628 -3.99 20.07 0.00
CA GLY A 628 -5.38 20.49 0.21
C GLY A 628 -6.31 19.29 0.40
N LEU A 629 -7.17 19.34 1.41
CA LEU A 629 -8.19 18.33 1.68
C LEU A 629 -9.51 18.74 1.00
N GLY A 630 -9.77 18.20 -0.20
CA GLY A 630 -10.99 18.47 -0.93
C GLY A 630 -12.19 17.61 -0.49
N GLN A 631 -13.39 18.15 -0.67
CA GLN A 631 -14.66 17.41 -0.58
C GLN A 631 -14.79 16.61 0.73
N PHE A 632 -15.15 15.32 0.65
CA PHE A 632 -15.43 14.48 1.81
C PHE A 632 -14.18 14.12 2.63
N THR A 633 -12.98 14.33 2.08
CA THR A 633 -11.72 14.01 2.76
C THR A 633 -11.50 14.87 4.00
N SER A 634 -11.93 16.14 3.98
CA SER A 634 -11.89 17.02 5.16
C SER A 634 -12.91 16.58 6.21
N ILE A 635 -14.10 16.15 5.80
CA ILE A 635 -15.19 15.74 6.69
C ILE A 635 -14.83 14.49 7.48
N ILE A 636 -14.42 13.42 6.79
CA ILE A 636 -14.09 12.11 7.42
C ILE A 636 -12.84 12.16 8.30
N THR A 637 -12.03 13.21 8.16
CA THR A 637 -10.82 13.45 8.96
C THR A 637 -11.02 14.51 10.04
N LYS A 638 -12.27 14.89 10.33
CA LYS A 638 -12.64 15.92 11.31
C LYS A 638 -11.96 17.25 11.02
N ASN A 639 -12.17 17.75 9.80
CA ASN A 639 -11.50 18.93 9.25
C ASN A 639 -9.98 18.80 9.32
N GLY A 640 -9.42 17.65 8.92
CA GLY A 640 -7.98 17.36 8.95
C GLY A 640 -7.39 17.03 10.34
N MET A 641 -8.13 17.24 11.44
CA MET A 641 -7.61 17.06 12.81
C MET A 641 -7.15 15.64 13.14
N PHE A 642 -7.57 14.64 12.37
CA PHE A 642 -7.09 13.26 12.53
C PHE A 642 -5.79 12.95 11.79
N LEU A 643 -5.22 13.92 11.05
CA LEU A 643 -4.08 13.72 10.17
C LEU A 643 -2.81 14.35 10.75
N ASN A 644 -1.68 13.69 10.50
CA ASN A 644 -0.34 14.25 10.65
C ASN A 644 0.09 14.87 9.30
N ASN A 645 0.44 16.15 9.31
CA ASN A 645 0.85 16.88 8.10
C ASN A 645 2.26 16.49 7.60
N MET A 646 3.05 15.75 8.38
CA MET A 646 4.40 15.28 8.00
C MET A 646 5.36 16.42 7.59
N GLY A 647 5.15 17.62 8.14
CA GLY A 647 5.91 18.82 7.81
C GLY A 647 5.52 19.49 6.48
N LEU A 648 4.42 19.08 5.86
CA LEU A 648 3.78 19.76 4.72
C LEU A 648 2.81 20.83 5.23
N ASN A 649 2.54 21.85 4.41
CA ASN A 649 1.40 22.72 4.62
C ASN A 649 0.11 21.93 4.40
N LEU A 650 -0.80 21.86 5.37
CA LEU A 650 -2.06 21.13 5.25
C LEU A 650 -3.25 22.09 5.39
N THR A 651 -4.18 22.08 4.44
CA THR A 651 -5.37 22.96 4.49
C THR A 651 -6.66 22.23 4.15
N THR A 652 -7.77 22.66 4.77
CA THR A 652 -9.14 22.25 4.40
C THR A 652 -9.81 23.16 3.37
N GLY A 653 -9.22 24.32 3.06
CA GLY A 653 -9.77 25.30 2.14
C GLY A 653 -10.94 26.13 2.69
N ASN A 654 -11.31 25.92 3.96
CA ASN A 654 -12.50 26.55 4.53
C ASN A 654 -12.31 28.04 4.82
N SER A 655 -11.08 28.48 5.13
CA SER A 655 -10.78 29.86 5.55
C SER A 655 -10.99 30.86 4.41
N TYR A 656 -10.42 30.56 3.24
CA TYR A 656 -10.56 31.38 2.05
C TYR A 656 -11.96 31.24 1.44
N THR A 657 -12.62 30.08 1.60
CA THR A 657 -14.03 29.93 1.22
C THR A 657 -14.92 30.88 2.00
N ALA A 658 -14.76 30.98 3.32
CA ALA A 658 -15.47 31.98 4.13
C ALA A 658 -15.09 33.41 3.70
N LYS A 659 -13.81 33.69 3.45
CA LYS A 659 -13.38 35.02 3.00
C LYS A 659 -14.03 35.44 1.69
N LEU A 660 -14.01 34.58 0.67
CA LEU A 660 -14.63 34.86 -0.62
C LEU A 660 -16.15 35.02 -0.52
N ALA A 661 -16.79 34.24 0.34
CA ALA A 661 -18.21 34.41 0.63
C ALA A 661 -18.50 35.81 1.19
N TYR A 662 -17.71 36.30 2.15
CA TYR A 662 -17.86 37.65 2.71
C TYR A 662 -17.56 38.74 1.67
N ASP A 663 -16.54 38.53 0.84
CA ASP A 663 -16.11 39.48 -0.20
C ASP A 663 -17.03 39.53 -1.42
N ALA A 664 -17.98 38.59 -1.53
CA ALA A 664 -19.07 38.67 -2.51
C ALA A 664 -19.85 40.00 -2.39
N GLY A 665 -19.80 40.66 -1.24
CA GLY A 665 -20.19 42.05 -1.10
C GLY A 665 -21.68 42.29 -0.92
N GLU A 666 -22.49 41.24 -0.76
CA GLU A 666 -23.96 41.37 -0.72
C GLU A 666 -24.44 42.20 0.48
N ILE A 667 -23.75 42.11 1.63
CA ILE A 667 -24.01 42.93 2.82
C ILE A 667 -23.68 44.40 2.53
N GLN A 668 -22.49 44.68 1.97
CA GLN A 668 -22.04 46.04 1.67
C GLN A 668 -22.92 46.68 0.59
N ASP A 669 -23.34 45.92 -0.41
CA ASP A 669 -24.28 46.37 -1.43
C ASP A 669 -25.66 46.65 -0.83
N TYR A 670 -26.16 45.80 0.08
CA TYR A 670 -27.41 46.06 0.79
C TYR A 670 -27.33 47.34 1.62
N LEU A 671 -26.25 47.53 2.37
CA LEU A 671 -26.00 48.74 3.18
C LEU A 671 -25.95 49.99 2.31
N ARG A 672 -25.30 49.92 1.13
CA ARG A 672 -25.24 51.01 0.16
C ARG A 672 -26.61 51.40 -0.39
N ILE A 673 -27.49 50.44 -0.63
CA ILE A 673 -28.82 50.66 -1.24
C ILE A 673 -29.85 51.12 -0.20
N ASN A 674 -29.93 50.44 0.95
CA ASN A 674 -31.04 50.60 1.90
C ASN A 674 -30.71 51.50 3.09
N ASN A 675 -29.47 51.98 3.20
CA ASN A 675 -28.95 52.83 4.28
C ASN A 675 -29.30 52.32 5.71
N SER A 676 -29.50 51.01 5.85
CA SER A 676 -29.92 50.32 7.07
C SER A 676 -29.34 48.89 7.07
N LYS A 677 -29.09 48.35 8.27
CA LYS A 677 -28.49 47.02 8.41
C LYS A 677 -29.51 45.90 8.08
N PRO A 678 -29.09 44.85 7.33
CA PRO A 678 -29.97 43.73 6.99
C PRO A 678 -30.22 42.78 8.16
N THR A 679 -31.32 42.02 8.09
CA THR A 679 -31.44 40.73 8.79
C THR A 679 -30.65 39.68 8.01
N ILE A 680 -29.69 39.03 8.65
CA ILE A 680 -28.80 38.06 7.99
C ILE A 680 -29.11 36.63 8.47
N GLY A 681 -29.39 35.74 7.51
CA GLY A 681 -29.59 34.31 7.74
C GLY A 681 -28.34 33.49 7.45
N PHE A 682 -28.02 32.53 8.32
CA PHE A 682 -26.88 31.61 8.17
C PHE A 682 -27.34 30.16 8.20
N VAL A 683 -27.46 29.55 7.01
CA VAL A 683 -27.90 28.17 6.85
C VAL A 683 -26.73 27.21 6.88
N GLY A 684 -26.77 26.26 7.84
CA GLY A 684 -25.65 25.34 8.10
C GLY A 684 -24.84 25.70 9.34
N PHE A 685 -25.40 26.47 10.28
CA PHE A 685 -24.74 26.81 11.54
C PHE A 685 -24.30 25.57 12.31
N GLY A 686 -23.08 25.62 12.85
CA GLY A 686 -22.35 24.45 13.36
C GLY A 686 -21.40 23.82 12.33
N GLY A 687 -21.44 24.22 11.06
CA GLY A 687 -20.37 23.98 10.09
C GLY A 687 -19.26 25.03 10.20
N ASN A 688 -18.00 24.66 9.96
CA ASN A 688 -16.87 25.58 10.17
C ASN A 688 -16.98 26.85 9.32
N ILE A 689 -17.31 26.74 8.03
CA ILE A 689 -17.43 27.90 7.12
C ILE A 689 -18.51 28.86 7.64
N ILE A 690 -19.72 28.36 7.90
CA ILE A 690 -20.85 29.19 8.31
C ILE A 690 -20.62 29.79 9.70
N THR A 691 -20.10 29.02 10.66
CA THR A 691 -19.79 29.54 12.00
C THR A 691 -18.80 30.71 11.92
N THR A 692 -17.78 30.62 11.07
CA THR A 692 -16.82 31.72 10.90
C THR A 692 -17.40 32.89 10.13
N MET A 693 -18.26 32.63 9.15
CA MET A 693 -19.00 33.67 8.43
C MET A 693 -19.88 34.51 9.36
N VAL A 694 -20.51 33.89 10.35
CA VAL A 694 -21.26 34.60 11.40
C VAL A 694 -20.32 35.59 12.11
N SER A 695 -19.14 35.15 12.55
CA SER A 695 -18.17 36.01 13.23
C SER A 695 -17.68 37.20 12.39
N LEU A 696 -17.59 37.05 11.06
CA LEU A 696 -17.22 38.14 10.16
C LEU A 696 -18.36 39.16 9.96
N ALA A 697 -19.59 38.67 9.80
CA ALA A 697 -20.74 39.46 9.34
C ALA A 697 -21.64 39.99 10.46
N ILE A 698 -21.56 39.44 11.69
CA ILE A 698 -22.47 39.80 12.79
C ILE A 698 -22.44 41.29 13.17
N LYS A 699 -21.29 41.97 12.99
CA LYS A 699 -21.17 43.43 13.21
C LYS A 699 -21.98 44.26 12.23
N ASP A 700 -22.23 43.70 11.04
CA ASP A 700 -22.91 44.37 9.93
C ASP A 700 -24.43 44.03 9.90
N ALA A 701 -24.89 43.13 10.77
CA ALA A 701 -26.29 42.72 10.88
C ALA A 701 -27.11 43.61 11.83
N LYS A 702 -28.41 43.77 11.52
CA LYS A 702 -29.42 44.25 12.48
C LYS A 702 -29.85 43.12 13.42
N LYS A 703 -30.17 41.98 12.82
CA LYS A 703 -30.59 40.72 13.45
C LYS A 703 -29.92 39.58 12.71
N THR A 704 -29.41 38.60 13.45
CA THR A 704 -28.75 37.41 12.89
C THR A 704 -29.61 36.18 13.20
N ILE A 705 -29.90 35.36 12.20
CA ILE A 705 -30.66 34.12 12.35
C ILE A 705 -29.76 32.94 11.95
N LEU A 706 -29.52 32.04 12.89
CA LEU A 706 -28.63 30.88 12.75
C LEU A 706 -29.47 29.62 12.56
N PHE A 707 -29.38 28.99 11.39
CA PHE A 707 -30.15 27.78 11.07
C PHE A 707 -29.26 26.54 11.16
N HIS A 708 -29.66 25.55 11.97
CA HIS A 708 -28.95 24.27 12.12
C HIS A 708 -29.87 23.06 11.86
N ARG A 709 -29.28 21.86 11.67
CA ARG A 709 -29.97 20.65 11.18
C ARG A 709 -30.35 19.64 12.28
N GLY A 710 -30.40 20.05 13.55
CA GLY A 710 -30.70 19.17 14.69
C GLY A 710 -32.20 18.96 14.94
N LYS A 711 -32.61 17.74 15.33
CA LYS A 711 -33.98 17.46 15.82
C LYS A 711 -34.28 18.16 17.15
N GLU A 712 -33.27 18.31 18.00
CA GLU A 712 -33.32 19.09 19.23
C GLU A 712 -32.99 20.55 18.93
N ASN A 713 -33.55 21.49 19.71
CA ASN A 713 -33.32 22.93 19.52
C ASN A 713 -31.84 23.31 19.63
N LEU A 714 -31.04 22.63 20.45
CA LEU A 714 -29.61 22.88 20.65
C LEU A 714 -28.86 21.57 20.96
N ASN A 715 -28.14 21.03 19.97
CA ASN A 715 -27.23 19.90 20.22
C ASN A 715 -25.85 20.38 20.72
N ASN A 716 -25.04 19.48 21.30
CA ASN A 716 -23.71 19.79 21.84
C ASN A 716 -22.78 20.53 20.86
N LYS A 717 -22.89 20.27 19.55
CA LYS A 717 -22.07 20.91 18.53
C LYS A 717 -22.48 22.38 18.32
N VAL A 718 -23.78 22.62 18.22
CA VAL A 718 -24.36 23.97 18.10
C VAL A 718 -24.07 24.79 19.35
N LEU A 719 -24.15 24.17 20.54
CA LEU A 719 -23.79 24.80 21.80
C LEU A 719 -22.32 25.22 21.85
N ALA A 720 -21.40 24.34 21.44
CA ALA A 720 -19.97 24.69 21.37
C ALA A 720 -19.72 25.88 20.44
N CYS A 721 -20.30 25.89 19.24
CA CYS A 721 -20.19 27.02 18.31
C CYS A 721 -20.82 28.30 18.88
N LEU A 722 -21.94 28.19 19.60
CA LEU A 722 -22.58 29.33 20.27
C LEU A 722 -21.68 29.90 21.37
N HIS A 723 -21.06 29.06 22.20
CA HIS A 723 -20.14 29.51 23.24
C HIS A 723 -18.94 30.26 22.65
N GLU A 724 -18.34 29.74 21.58
CA GLU A 724 -17.25 30.42 20.86
C GLU A 724 -17.70 31.76 20.29
N LEU A 725 -18.88 31.80 19.67
CA LEU A 725 -19.45 33.02 19.12
C LEU A 725 -19.72 34.07 20.20
N VAL A 726 -20.30 33.67 21.35
CA VAL A 726 -20.55 34.55 22.49
C VAL A 726 -19.24 35.10 23.06
N HIS A 727 -18.23 34.25 23.22
CA HIS A 727 -16.90 34.67 23.66
C HIS A 727 -16.29 35.69 22.69
N TYR A 728 -16.36 35.39 21.38
CA TYR A 728 -15.89 36.30 20.33
C TYR A 728 -16.60 37.66 20.39
N ILE A 729 -17.95 37.68 20.40
CA ILE A 729 -18.73 38.92 20.47
C ILE A 729 -18.38 39.73 21.72
N SER A 730 -18.21 39.06 22.86
CA SER A 730 -17.85 39.70 24.13
C SER A 730 -16.50 40.41 24.08
N GLY A 731 -15.55 39.89 23.30
CA GLY A 731 -14.23 40.47 23.06
C GLY A 731 -14.17 41.52 21.95
N MET A 732 -15.23 41.69 21.15
CA MET A 732 -15.22 42.67 20.04
C MET A 732 -15.17 44.11 20.56
N ASN A 733 -14.26 44.93 20.03
CA ASN A 733 -14.24 46.39 20.21
C ASN A 733 -14.88 47.08 19.00
N CYS A 734 -16.20 46.98 18.86
CA CYS A 734 -16.94 47.65 17.79
C CYS A 734 -18.18 48.35 18.36
N GLU A 735 -18.38 49.62 18.00
CA GLU A 735 -19.55 50.42 18.40
C GLU A 735 -20.86 49.79 17.89
N ASN A 736 -20.78 49.19 16.70
CA ASN A 736 -21.89 48.56 15.98
C ASN A 736 -22.47 47.29 16.62
N SER A 737 -21.79 46.68 17.59
CA SER A 737 -22.24 45.50 18.34
C SER A 737 -22.51 45.79 19.82
N ARG A 738 -22.51 47.05 20.24
CA ARG A 738 -22.66 47.46 21.66
C ARG A 738 -23.90 46.89 22.33
N ASN A 739 -25.07 46.99 21.70
CA ASN A 739 -26.32 46.51 22.27
C ASN A 739 -26.36 44.99 22.45
N LEU A 740 -25.83 44.23 21.48
CA LEU A 740 -25.69 42.78 21.58
C LEU A 740 -24.69 42.39 22.67
N ARG A 741 -23.56 43.11 22.80
CA ARG A 741 -22.58 42.91 23.88
C ARG A 741 -23.17 43.20 25.26
N GLU A 742 -23.94 44.27 25.39
CA GLU A 742 -24.63 44.61 26.64
C GLU A 742 -25.70 43.58 27.00
N ALA A 743 -26.44 43.06 26.01
CA ALA A 743 -27.38 41.97 26.19
C ALA A 743 -26.69 40.67 26.66
N LEU A 744 -25.51 40.34 26.13
CA LEU A 744 -24.70 39.19 26.55
C LEU A 744 -24.08 39.33 27.95
N LYS A 745 -23.91 40.56 28.46
CA LYS A 745 -23.40 40.82 29.82
C LYS A 745 -24.45 40.64 30.92
N ARG A 746 -25.73 40.50 30.56
CA ARG A 746 -26.80 40.27 31.54
C ARG A 746 -26.58 38.90 32.21
N PRO A 747 -26.76 38.77 33.54
CA PRO A 747 -26.64 37.49 34.22
C PRO A 747 -27.56 36.44 33.58
N TYR A 748 -27.06 35.22 33.43
CA TYR A 748 -27.85 34.07 32.96
C TYR A 748 -27.37 32.80 33.68
N GLU A 749 -28.30 31.95 34.10
CA GLU A 749 -28.00 30.67 34.76
C GLU A 749 -28.09 29.49 33.78
N THR A 750 -28.92 29.62 32.74
CA THR A 750 -29.10 28.60 31.69
C THR A 750 -28.93 29.20 30.28
N ILE A 751 -28.75 28.33 29.29
CA ILE A 751 -28.62 28.74 27.88
C ILE A 751 -29.92 29.36 27.36
N GLU A 752 -31.08 28.93 27.87
CA GLU A 752 -32.39 29.50 27.53
C GLU A 752 -32.48 30.97 27.99
N THR A 753 -31.99 31.28 29.19
CA THR A 753 -31.93 32.67 29.69
C THR A 753 -30.98 33.52 28.85
N LEU A 754 -29.84 32.97 28.44
CA LEU A 754 -28.90 33.64 27.52
C LEU A 754 -29.57 33.96 26.17
N LEU A 755 -30.23 32.97 25.55
CA LEU A 755 -30.92 33.15 24.27
C LEU A 755 -32.07 34.14 24.37
N TYR A 756 -32.81 34.14 25.48
CA TYR A 756 -33.84 35.13 25.73
C TYR A 756 -33.29 36.57 25.79
N ASN A 757 -32.14 36.75 26.44
CA ASN A 757 -31.50 38.08 26.58
C ASN A 757 -31.07 38.67 25.23
N ILE A 758 -30.73 37.83 24.24
CA ILE A 758 -30.20 38.26 22.94
C ILE A 758 -31.16 38.10 21.77
N LYS A 759 -32.39 37.61 21.99
CA LYS A 759 -33.36 37.22 20.95
C LYS A 759 -33.64 38.30 19.89
N ASP A 760 -33.55 39.57 20.26
CA ASP A 760 -33.81 40.70 19.35
C ASP A 760 -32.65 40.93 18.35
N TYR A 761 -31.48 40.34 18.63
CA TYR A 761 -30.25 40.49 17.86
C TYR A 761 -29.74 39.17 17.28
N LEU A 762 -29.93 38.05 17.97
CA LEU A 762 -29.48 36.73 17.59
C LEU A 762 -30.57 35.68 17.87
N VAL A 763 -30.97 34.95 16.84
CA VAL A 763 -31.94 33.85 16.91
C VAL A 763 -31.29 32.57 16.41
N ILE A 764 -31.54 31.45 17.09
CA ILE A 764 -31.12 30.12 16.65
C ILE A 764 -32.39 29.32 16.34
N SER A 765 -32.45 28.75 15.14
CA SER A 765 -33.60 27.99 14.65
C SER A 765 -33.16 26.67 14.02
N ASN A 766 -33.99 25.65 14.13
CA ASN A 766 -33.91 24.43 13.34
C ASN A 766 -34.99 24.37 12.24
N SER A 767 -35.86 25.39 12.13
CA SER A 767 -36.82 25.59 11.05
C SER A 767 -36.31 26.64 10.05
N LEU A 768 -36.40 26.33 8.75
CA LEU A 768 -36.05 27.24 7.66
C LEU A 768 -37.16 28.26 7.33
N GLU A 769 -38.30 28.23 8.02
CA GLU A 769 -39.41 29.17 7.78
C GLU A 769 -39.01 30.63 8.02
N LEU A 770 -38.08 30.87 8.96
CA LEU A 770 -37.57 32.23 9.24
C LEU A 770 -36.68 32.79 8.12
N LEU A 771 -36.42 32.04 7.05
CA LEU A 771 -35.74 32.58 5.86
C LEU A 771 -36.54 33.72 5.20
N GLU A 772 -37.87 33.76 5.37
CA GLU A 772 -38.72 34.85 4.91
C GLU A 772 -38.43 36.19 5.61
N GLU A 773 -37.77 36.17 6.78
CA GLU A 773 -37.34 37.38 7.48
C GLU A 773 -35.97 37.91 7.02
N CYS A 774 -35.22 37.12 6.25
CA CYS A 774 -33.83 37.40 5.93
C CYS A 774 -33.68 38.24 4.66
N ASP A 775 -32.89 39.32 4.72
CA ASP A 775 -32.55 40.16 3.57
C ASP A 775 -31.31 39.63 2.84
N VAL A 776 -30.35 39.09 3.59
CA VAL A 776 -29.14 38.45 3.08
C VAL A 776 -28.99 37.07 3.70
N ILE A 777 -28.74 36.04 2.89
CA ILE A 777 -28.66 34.65 3.32
C ILE A 777 -27.31 34.07 2.89
N TYR A 778 -26.55 33.54 3.84
CA TYR A 778 -25.37 32.72 3.57
C TYR A 778 -25.71 31.27 3.84
N THR A 779 -25.45 30.39 2.88
CA THR A 779 -25.73 28.96 3.01
C THR A 779 -24.50 28.14 2.63
N GLY A 780 -24.28 27.06 3.37
CA GLY A 780 -23.15 26.16 3.17
C GLY A 780 -23.35 24.91 3.98
N THR A 781 -24.06 23.94 3.42
CA THR A 781 -24.30 22.65 4.06
C THR A 781 -23.65 21.48 3.31
N ASN A 782 -23.57 20.33 3.99
CA ASN A 782 -23.17 19.06 3.38
C ASN A 782 -24.39 18.27 2.84
N SER A 783 -25.45 18.97 2.42
CA SER A 783 -26.64 18.32 1.86
C SER A 783 -26.36 17.79 0.45
N THR A 784 -26.93 16.62 0.13
CA THR A 784 -26.87 16.03 -1.22
C THR A 784 -28.01 16.53 -2.12
N SER A 785 -28.92 17.33 -1.59
CA SER A 785 -30.04 17.93 -2.30
C SER A 785 -30.27 19.36 -1.82
N GLY A 786 -30.85 20.19 -2.68
CA GLY A 786 -31.27 21.53 -2.30
C GLY A 786 -32.20 21.51 -1.07
N LEU A 787 -32.05 22.53 -0.24
CA LEU A 787 -32.72 22.67 1.06
C LEU A 787 -33.91 23.64 1.02
N PHE A 788 -33.81 24.71 0.23
CA PHE A 788 -34.85 25.72 0.12
C PHE A 788 -34.94 26.30 -1.29
N SER A 789 -36.08 26.91 -1.59
CA SER A 789 -36.37 27.55 -2.88
C SER A 789 -36.84 28.99 -2.67
N ILE A 790 -37.14 29.70 -3.77
CA ILE A 790 -37.66 31.07 -3.74
C ILE A 790 -38.94 31.22 -2.91
N ASP A 791 -39.71 30.15 -2.75
CA ASP A 791 -40.95 30.13 -1.97
C ASP A 791 -40.68 30.45 -0.49
N ASN A 792 -39.49 30.11 0.04
CA ASN A 792 -39.12 30.28 1.44
C ASN A 792 -38.50 31.65 1.77
N LEU A 793 -38.39 32.56 0.79
CA LEU A 793 -37.52 33.75 0.91
C LEU A 793 -38.30 35.06 0.87
N LYS A 794 -37.71 36.16 1.29
CA LYS A 794 -38.27 37.51 1.07
C LYS A 794 -38.08 37.97 -0.38
N ASN A 795 -38.99 38.79 -0.92
CA ASN A 795 -38.75 39.44 -2.22
C ASN A 795 -37.50 40.34 -2.14
N GLY A 796 -36.61 40.26 -3.12
CA GLY A 796 -35.35 40.98 -3.16
C GLY A 796 -34.24 40.38 -2.29
N ALA A 797 -34.44 39.20 -1.70
CA ALA A 797 -33.41 38.55 -0.89
C ALA A 797 -32.15 38.22 -1.71
N LYS A 798 -30.99 38.39 -1.08
CA LYS A 798 -29.67 38.13 -1.65
C LYS A 798 -29.08 36.88 -1.00
N ILE A 799 -28.67 35.90 -1.81
CA ILE A 799 -28.25 34.58 -1.36
C ILE A 799 -26.81 34.37 -1.81
N VAL A 800 -25.93 34.01 -0.87
CA VAL A 800 -24.57 33.55 -1.14
C VAL A 800 -24.52 32.06 -0.87
N ASP A 801 -24.57 31.26 -1.93
CA ASP A 801 -24.57 29.80 -1.86
C ASP A 801 -23.13 29.26 -2.01
N LEU A 802 -22.66 28.58 -0.97
CA LEU A 802 -21.33 27.99 -0.87
C LEU A 802 -21.35 26.48 -1.07
N ALA A 803 -22.53 25.85 -1.10
CA ALA A 803 -22.67 24.41 -1.22
C ALA A 803 -22.52 23.96 -2.68
N VAL A 804 -22.00 22.75 -2.86
CA VAL A 804 -21.82 22.11 -4.17
C VAL A 804 -22.18 20.62 -4.02
N PRO A 805 -23.38 20.16 -4.47
CA PRO A 805 -24.45 20.94 -5.11
C PRO A 805 -25.07 22.00 -4.18
N GLY A 806 -25.68 23.03 -4.77
CA GLY A 806 -26.20 24.20 -4.04
C GLY A 806 -27.37 23.89 -3.10
N ASP A 807 -27.44 24.63 -2.00
CA ASP A 807 -28.55 24.54 -1.04
C ASP A 807 -29.81 25.25 -1.56
N PHE A 808 -29.67 26.26 -2.43
CA PHE A 808 -30.79 26.88 -3.13
C PHE A 808 -31.13 26.12 -4.40
N PHE A 809 -32.40 25.76 -4.59
CA PHE A 809 -32.89 25.10 -5.81
C PHE A 809 -34.09 25.84 -6.41
N GLY A 810 -34.25 25.72 -7.73
CA GLY A 810 -35.32 26.37 -8.48
C GLY A 810 -34.91 27.71 -9.12
N PRO A 811 -35.86 28.42 -9.73
CA PRO A 811 -35.60 29.67 -10.45
C PRO A 811 -35.34 30.85 -9.50
N THR A 812 -34.63 31.87 -9.99
CA THR A 812 -34.38 33.14 -9.27
C THR A 812 -35.54 34.14 -9.37
N GLU A 813 -36.54 33.83 -10.20
CA GLU A 813 -37.77 34.61 -10.36
C GLU A 813 -38.98 33.68 -10.44
N LYS A 814 -40.01 33.96 -9.64
CA LYS A 814 -41.28 33.22 -9.60
C LYS A 814 -42.38 34.10 -9.00
N ASP A 815 -43.56 34.13 -9.63
CA ASP A 815 -44.74 34.85 -9.14
C ASP A 815 -44.50 36.33 -8.77
N GLY A 816 -43.66 37.04 -9.55
CA GLY A 816 -43.29 38.44 -9.31
C GLY A 816 -42.28 38.66 -8.18
N LYS A 817 -41.83 37.59 -7.52
CA LYS A 817 -40.75 37.59 -6.52
C LYS A 817 -39.42 37.36 -7.22
N ILE A 818 -38.43 38.21 -6.94
CA ILE A 818 -37.09 38.14 -7.53
C ILE A 818 -36.07 38.01 -6.40
N VAL A 819 -35.16 37.06 -6.52
CA VAL A 819 -34.04 36.88 -5.59
C VAL A 819 -32.72 36.86 -6.36
N ARG A 820 -31.64 37.29 -5.71
CA ARG A 820 -30.30 37.27 -6.29
C ARG A 820 -29.51 36.11 -5.69
N VAL A 821 -28.94 35.23 -6.52
CA VAL A 821 -28.06 34.13 -6.08
C VAL A 821 -26.65 34.38 -6.58
N THR A 822 -25.72 34.51 -5.65
CA THR A 822 -24.28 34.62 -5.92
C THR A 822 -23.60 33.31 -5.50
N LYS A 823 -22.87 32.68 -6.42
CA LYS A 823 -22.07 31.47 -6.12
C LYS A 823 -20.78 31.88 -5.41
N GLY A 824 -20.78 31.83 -4.08
CA GLY A 824 -19.65 32.31 -3.27
C GLY A 824 -18.44 31.36 -3.21
N GLY A 825 -18.55 30.16 -3.81
CA GLY A 825 -17.52 29.12 -3.75
C GLY A 825 -16.48 29.12 -4.89
N ILE A 826 -16.47 30.11 -5.79
CA ILE A 826 -15.61 30.10 -7.00
C ILE A 826 -14.63 31.28 -7.00
N ALA A 827 -13.35 30.98 -7.23
CA ALA A 827 -12.25 31.92 -7.37
C ALA A 827 -11.73 31.94 -8.81
N SER A 828 -11.24 33.10 -9.25
CA SER A 828 -10.53 33.30 -10.52
C SER A 828 -9.03 33.13 -10.33
N PHE A 829 -8.37 32.56 -11.35
CA PHE A 829 -6.92 32.40 -11.38
C PHE A 829 -6.20 33.75 -11.61
N PRO A 830 -4.90 33.84 -11.26
CA PRO A 830 -4.08 35.04 -11.44
C PRO A 830 -3.99 35.47 -12.91
N LYS A 831 -3.95 36.80 -13.17
CA LYS A 831 -3.90 37.36 -14.54
C LYS A 831 -2.52 37.28 -15.18
N SER A 832 -1.46 37.14 -14.39
CA SER A 832 -0.07 37.06 -14.86
C SER A 832 0.26 35.73 -15.57
N TYR A 833 -0.63 34.74 -15.53
CA TYR A 833 -0.41 33.46 -16.18
C TYR A 833 -0.95 33.48 -17.63
N ASN A 834 -0.05 33.65 -18.61
CA ASN A 834 -0.36 33.69 -20.06
C ASN A 834 -0.84 32.34 -20.67
N LYS A 835 -1.30 31.39 -19.86
CA LYS A 835 -1.89 30.11 -20.32
C LYS A 835 -3.24 29.90 -19.66
N ASP A 836 -4.22 29.56 -20.48
CA ASP A 836 -5.54 29.15 -20.00
C ASP A 836 -5.46 27.87 -19.17
N VAL A 837 -5.78 27.97 -17.87
CA VAL A 837 -5.88 26.83 -16.95
C VAL A 837 -7.31 26.35 -16.93
N ARG A 838 -7.52 25.09 -17.32
CA ARG A 838 -8.83 24.45 -17.22
C ARG A 838 -8.77 23.26 -16.27
N ILE A 839 -9.41 23.42 -15.12
CA ILE A 839 -9.63 22.33 -14.18
C ILE A 839 -10.93 21.63 -14.57
N ASN A 840 -10.82 20.43 -15.13
CA ASN A 840 -11.98 19.63 -15.51
C ASN A 840 -12.36 18.68 -14.36
N ILE A 841 -13.36 19.05 -13.57
CA ILE A 841 -13.98 18.17 -12.57
C ILE A 841 -15.26 17.62 -13.21
N PRO A 842 -15.36 16.30 -13.48
CA PRO A 842 -16.46 15.75 -14.31
C PRO A 842 -17.88 16.02 -13.79
N SER A 843 -18.07 16.13 -12.48
CA SER A 843 -19.35 16.51 -11.84
C SER A 843 -19.61 18.01 -11.81
N PHE A 844 -18.58 18.85 -11.88
CA PHE A 844 -18.70 20.29 -11.76
C PHE A 844 -17.73 21.01 -12.70
N PRO A 845 -18.12 21.22 -13.96
CA PRO A 845 -17.26 21.90 -14.92
C PRO A 845 -17.06 23.36 -14.50
N LEU A 846 -15.82 23.75 -14.29
CA LEU A 846 -15.41 25.13 -14.08
C LEU A 846 -15.10 25.78 -15.43
N GLN A 847 -15.32 27.10 -15.56
CA GLN A 847 -14.86 27.82 -16.74
C GLN A 847 -13.33 27.91 -16.73
N THR A 848 -12.74 28.23 -17.89
CA THR A 848 -11.31 28.50 -18.00
C THR A 848 -10.89 29.58 -16.99
N ASN A 849 -9.77 29.38 -16.33
CA ASN A 849 -9.21 30.26 -15.30
C ASN A 849 -10.12 30.41 -14.06
N GLN A 850 -10.94 29.40 -13.74
CA GLN A 850 -11.68 29.30 -12.47
C GLN A 850 -11.23 28.10 -11.63
N SER A 851 -11.33 28.24 -10.31
CA SER A 851 -11.14 27.18 -9.31
C SER A 851 -12.20 27.29 -8.21
N PHE A 852 -12.52 26.21 -7.51
CA PHE A 852 -13.21 26.32 -6.23
C PHE A 852 -12.35 27.05 -5.18
N ALA A 853 -12.99 27.77 -4.26
CA ALA A 853 -12.33 28.52 -3.21
C ALA A 853 -11.37 27.67 -2.36
N CYS A 854 -11.74 26.43 -2.06
CA CYS A 854 -10.90 25.48 -1.33
C CYS A 854 -9.62 25.09 -2.09
N MET A 855 -9.69 25.00 -3.42
CA MET A 855 -8.53 24.80 -4.28
C MET A 855 -7.66 26.05 -4.32
N ALA A 856 -8.27 27.23 -4.48
CA ALA A 856 -7.56 28.51 -4.50
C ALA A 856 -6.76 28.74 -3.20
N GLU A 857 -7.30 28.40 -2.03
CA GLU A 857 -6.55 28.41 -0.76
C GLU A 857 -5.30 27.53 -0.84
N THR A 858 -5.48 26.28 -1.26
CA THR A 858 -4.38 25.30 -1.39
C THR A 858 -3.30 25.81 -2.34
N PHE A 859 -3.70 26.31 -3.51
CA PHE A 859 -2.79 26.82 -4.54
C PHE A 859 -2.07 28.09 -4.08
N SER A 860 -2.78 28.98 -3.37
CA SER A 860 -2.20 30.20 -2.80
C SER A 860 -1.11 29.89 -1.78
N MET A 861 -1.32 28.88 -0.94
CA MET A 861 -0.29 28.40 -0.01
C MET A 861 0.91 27.81 -0.74
N GLY A 862 0.68 27.03 -1.80
CA GLY A 862 1.74 26.52 -2.68
C GLY A 862 2.57 27.59 -3.36
N LEU A 863 1.93 28.69 -3.76
CA LEU A 863 2.55 29.88 -4.35
C LEU A 863 3.13 30.85 -3.31
N SER A 864 2.98 30.57 -2.02
CA SER A 864 3.46 31.43 -0.94
C SER A 864 4.83 30.98 -0.47
N LYS A 865 5.70 31.93 -0.09
CA LYS A 865 6.95 31.65 0.63
C LYS A 865 6.73 31.49 2.14
N ILE A 866 5.50 31.72 2.61
CA ILE A 866 5.15 31.64 4.03
C ILE A 866 4.94 30.18 4.39
N LYS A 867 5.76 29.67 5.32
CA LYS A 867 5.56 28.34 5.93
C LYS A 867 4.57 28.47 7.08
N ASP A 868 3.28 28.33 6.77
CA ASP A 868 2.22 28.18 7.77
C ASP A 868 1.72 26.73 7.68
N ASN A 869 2.24 25.89 8.58
CA ASN A 869 2.25 24.44 8.40
C ASN A 869 0.85 23.81 8.42
N VAL A 870 -0.18 24.47 8.98
CA VAL A 870 -1.49 23.86 9.23
C VAL A 870 -2.65 24.89 9.25
N HIS A 871 -3.59 24.76 8.32
CA HIS A 871 -4.91 25.44 8.28
C HIS A 871 -6.05 24.41 8.33
N ILE A 872 -6.12 23.65 9.43
CA ILE A 872 -7.09 22.58 9.67
C ILE A 872 -7.84 22.83 10.98
N GLY A 873 -8.98 22.16 11.19
CA GLY A 873 -9.79 22.33 12.41
C GLY A 873 -10.69 23.58 12.38
N PRO A 874 -11.08 24.09 13.56
CA PRO A 874 -11.85 25.34 13.70
C PRO A 874 -11.09 26.54 13.09
N ILE A 875 -11.81 27.44 12.42
CA ILE A 875 -11.22 28.56 11.67
C ILE A 875 -11.26 29.83 12.52
N SER A 876 -10.12 30.47 12.72
CA SER A 876 -10.04 31.79 13.36
C SER A 876 -10.03 32.93 12.33
N ILE A 877 -10.31 34.15 12.77
CA ILE A 877 -10.23 35.35 11.92
C ILE A 877 -8.79 35.62 11.48
N ASN A 878 -7.81 35.33 12.34
CA ASN A 878 -6.40 35.45 12.00
C ASN A 878 -6.01 34.48 10.85
N ASP A 879 -6.59 33.27 10.81
CA ASP A 879 -6.37 32.33 9.71
C ASP A 879 -6.91 32.88 8.39
N ILE A 880 -8.07 33.55 8.44
CA ILE A 880 -8.67 34.24 7.29
C ILE A 880 -7.78 35.38 6.79
N GLU A 881 -7.27 36.23 7.68
CA GLU A 881 -6.41 37.35 7.31
C GLU A 881 -5.11 36.86 6.66
N LYS A 882 -4.47 35.85 7.26
CA LYS A 882 -3.26 35.23 6.72
C LYS A 882 -3.49 34.66 5.32
N ILE A 883 -4.53 33.85 5.13
CA ILE A 883 -4.78 33.24 3.82
C ILE A 883 -5.17 34.28 2.79
N ASN A 884 -5.89 35.33 3.19
CA ASN A 884 -6.24 36.44 2.31
C ASN A 884 -5.00 37.19 1.81
N ILE A 885 -3.98 37.38 2.65
CA ILE A 885 -2.69 37.96 2.23
C ILE A 885 -2.02 37.06 1.19
N MET A 886 -1.95 35.75 1.46
CA MET A 886 -1.36 34.79 0.51
C MET A 886 -2.08 34.78 -0.83
N ALA A 887 -3.41 34.66 -0.81
CA ALA A 887 -4.24 34.60 -2.01
C ALA A 887 -4.19 35.88 -2.84
N ASN A 888 -4.24 37.05 -2.20
CA ASN A 888 -4.09 38.33 -2.92
C ASN A 888 -2.69 38.49 -3.51
N SER A 889 -1.64 38.05 -2.81
CA SER A 889 -0.27 38.07 -3.36
C SER A 889 -0.13 37.12 -4.55
N ALA A 890 -0.78 35.96 -4.50
CA ALA A 890 -0.77 34.98 -5.57
C ALA A 890 -1.67 35.40 -6.75
N GLY A 891 -2.61 36.33 -6.55
CA GLY A 891 -3.50 36.86 -7.59
C GLY A 891 -4.90 36.25 -7.64
N PHE A 892 -5.28 35.40 -6.67
CA PHE A 892 -6.62 34.80 -6.62
C PHE A 892 -7.66 35.81 -6.09
N LYS A 893 -8.82 35.87 -6.76
CA LYS A 893 -9.95 36.76 -6.42
C LYS A 893 -11.28 36.06 -6.63
N ILE A 894 -12.39 36.61 -6.15
CA ILE A 894 -13.73 36.07 -6.43
C ILE A 894 -13.99 36.01 -7.95
N SER A 895 -14.57 34.92 -8.44
CA SER A 895 -14.94 34.75 -9.84
C SER A 895 -16.39 35.17 -10.06
N GLY A 896 -16.61 36.36 -10.63
CA GLY A 896 -17.93 36.83 -11.05
C GLY A 896 -17.99 38.35 -11.18
N ASP A 897 -18.58 38.82 -12.28
CA ASP A 897 -19.03 40.21 -12.40
C ASP A 897 -20.06 40.49 -11.30
N LYS A 898 -19.97 41.67 -10.69
CA LYS A 898 -20.94 42.15 -9.70
C LYS A 898 -22.37 42.32 -10.24
N ASN A 899 -22.65 41.94 -11.49
CA ASN A 899 -23.93 42.05 -12.16
C ASN A 899 -24.29 40.72 -12.86
N ILE A 900 -25.04 39.86 -12.17
CA ILE A 900 -26.03 39.02 -12.86
C ILE A 900 -27.33 39.81 -12.73
N ASN A 901 -27.46 40.84 -13.57
CA ASN A 901 -28.70 41.52 -13.96
C ASN A 901 -28.34 42.60 -14.99
N SER A 902 -28.14 42.17 -16.23
CA SER A 902 -28.50 42.93 -17.44
C SER A 902 -28.32 42.04 -18.68
N MET A 903 -29.25 41.09 -18.86
CA MET A 903 -30.00 40.80 -20.10
C MET A 903 -30.80 39.53 -19.92
#